data_AF-A0A8H6Z8R9-F1
#
_entry.id   AF-A0A8H6Z8R9-F1
#
_cell.length_a   1.000
_cell.length_b   1.000
_cell.length_c   1.000
_cell.angle_alpha   90.00
_cell.angle_beta   90.00
_cell.angle_gamma   90.00
#
_symmetry.space_group_name_H-M   'P 1'
#
loop_
_entity.id
_entity.type
_entity.pdbx_description
1 polymer ?
#
loop_
_entity_poly.entity_id
_entity_poly.type
_entity_poly.pdbx_seq_one_letter_code
_entity_poly.pdbx_strand_id
1 'polypeptide(L)'
;MHMSSIQDLSFELLEQIIDRVPADQANLRAVCKTLNLAITPSFFSSLFIDVHRSRLELGLSHLEALASGKTLWSQFAHTLRIKNLSPSVVVDANENREDDSINAGDLDLAEDRLAQCLPPALESLKNVRTVLWTFTGCPEESRWTPEAIHDFMASLPQLETFNLTADETSFSRNYDCDFDRLTGLRNLTLTSSDAMSLGYVSRSLSRAVSQSPNLRYLHLQTTTRYWGHPPLHNFADLFHTLRHPLQLTELRLLNCLRMNVNSILLEDNITKIETDPEGRNMVHRFLDLVNELPIMDAAIIPSFPLRHEASDMDSELEPTHTKLERRFIREIDVAVRDFKSQDGHVSTAVPAESKLDMTTHPEIWWKDAVVYQIYPLSFSDSNGDGFGDLGGIAKKLDYLKNLGVDVVWLSPIYKSPLADMGYDISDYCSIDPRYGTLQDWDNLLAGLHGRGMKLMMDLVVNHTSDEHDWFIESRSSKTNPKRDWYIWRPPKYDAAGNRRPPNNWKAQFQGSVWEYDEKTDEYYLHLFHTKQPDLNWENPQVRDAVWDLMRFWIDRGCDGFRMDVINLISKVDGLPDAPVTIPEDEYQNATPLFANGPRVHEFIKEMFTNVLSGHDLITVGEAPFTYSTTEVARYVLPANKELDMVFHFELVNLDSMPQRKPLVYRPWKLPEFTEIVNRWQTCFRQEGFWNAIYIENHDQGRSVTRWANDSDVWRTVSAKMLAMLEVTLGGTQYVFQGQEIGMRNFPRSWGISEYKDVNSQNFYREILTKRLLESGGKAEDSIDMSDVLDDLQKKARDHGRIPMQWDSSAHGGFTTGSPWMRVNDDYPTCNVAAQLDDPQSVHAFWTKALQLRKEHKVLIYGDFRHLTPEHEQVFAYKRSYKGRLALIMLNFTASDITYHLPSHEEYSGFELVFGNYSEEQREIFNAAEIALRAYEGRVYLSNQEA
;
A
#
# COMPACT_ATOMS: atom_id res chain seq x y z
N MET A 1 -2.95 10.83 -40.39
CA MET A 1 -3.99 10.97 -41.45
C MET A 1 -5.21 11.61 -40.80
N HIS A 2 -5.85 12.57 -41.49
CA HIS A 2 -7.09 13.19 -41.00
C HIS A 2 -8.20 12.13 -40.92
N MET A 3 -8.62 11.77 -39.70
CA MET A 3 -9.80 10.95 -39.44
C MET A 3 -10.75 11.75 -38.55
N SER A 4 -12.04 11.68 -38.86
CA SER A 4 -13.07 12.54 -38.26
C SER A 4 -13.96 11.82 -37.23
N SER A 5 -13.74 10.51 -37.02
CA SER A 5 -14.49 9.65 -36.10
C SER A 5 -13.63 8.45 -35.65
N ILE A 6 -13.85 7.97 -34.42
CA ILE A 6 -13.20 6.76 -33.85
C ILE A 6 -13.63 5.47 -34.55
N GLN A 7 -14.77 5.48 -35.25
CA GLN A 7 -15.32 4.31 -35.94
C GLN A 7 -14.48 3.87 -37.15
N ASP A 8 -13.54 4.70 -37.61
CA ASP A 8 -12.66 4.40 -38.75
C ASP A 8 -11.34 3.70 -38.34
N LEU A 9 -11.16 3.39 -37.05
CA LEU A 9 -9.95 2.74 -36.53
C LEU A 9 -9.98 1.22 -36.74
N SER A 10 -8.89 0.66 -37.27
CA SER A 10 -8.70 -0.79 -37.33
C SER A 10 -8.60 -1.40 -35.93
N PHE A 11 -9.17 -2.60 -35.75
CA PHE A 11 -9.21 -3.33 -34.48
C PHE A 11 -7.83 -3.45 -33.79
N GLU A 12 -6.77 -3.71 -34.55
CA GLU A 12 -5.38 -3.79 -34.05
C GLU A 12 -4.84 -2.47 -33.46
N LEU A 13 -5.34 -1.31 -33.92
CA LEU A 13 -4.94 0.00 -33.37
C LEU A 13 -5.74 0.34 -32.11
N LEU A 14 -6.97 -0.18 -32.00
CA LEU A 14 -7.80 -0.05 -30.81
C LEU A 14 -7.23 -0.85 -29.65
N GLU A 15 -6.73 -2.08 -29.90
CA GLU A 15 -6.06 -2.91 -28.89
C GLU A 15 -4.80 -2.23 -28.33
N GLN A 16 -3.97 -1.64 -29.19
CA GLN A 16 -2.75 -0.93 -28.74
C GLN A 16 -3.04 0.32 -27.90
N ILE A 17 -4.19 0.97 -28.12
CA ILE A 17 -4.64 2.11 -27.31
C ILE A 17 -5.21 1.61 -25.97
N ILE A 18 -6.00 0.54 -25.97
CA ILE A 18 -6.61 -0.05 -24.77
C ILE A 18 -5.57 -0.61 -23.80
N ASP A 19 -4.50 -1.23 -24.30
CA ASP A 19 -3.42 -1.79 -23.46
C ASP A 19 -2.56 -0.72 -22.77
N ARG A 20 -2.63 0.54 -23.23
CA ARG A 20 -1.79 1.64 -22.72
C ARG A 20 -2.53 2.64 -21.83
N VAL A 21 -3.84 2.49 -21.63
CA VAL A 21 -4.65 3.42 -20.81
C VAL A 21 -5.04 2.77 -19.48
N PRO A 22 -4.65 3.34 -18.32
CA PRO A 22 -5.09 2.86 -17.00
C PRO A 22 -6.62 2.96 -16.83
N ALA A 23 -7.21 2.07 -16.02
CA ALA A 23 -8.64 1.82 -15.89
C ALA A 23 -9.46 2.95 -15.22
N ASP A 24 -9.41 4.16 -15.77
CA ASP A 24 -10.07 5.37 -15.29
C ASP A 24 -10.72 6.11 -16.48
N GLN A 25 -12.02 6.43 -16.34
CA GLN A 25 -12.81 7.17 -17.34
C GLN A 25 -12.24 8.56 -17.69
N ALA A 26 -11.50 9.21 -16.80
CA ALA A 26 -10.90 10.53 -17.01
C ALA A 26 -9.73 10.48 -18.01
N ASN A 27 -8.92 9.41 -17.98
CA ASN A 27 -7.76 9.26 -18.86
C ASN A 27 -8.15 8.94 -20.32
N LEU A 28 -9.25 8.21 -20.53
CA LEU A 28 -9.79 7.94 -21.87
C LEU A 28 -10.28 9.22 -22.56
N ARG A 29 -10.87 10.15 -21.79
CA ARG A 29 -11.29 11.48 -22.30
C ARG A 29 -10.09 12.33 -22.70
N ALA A 30 -9.01 12.28 -21.93
CA ALA A 30 -7.77 12.99 -22.24
C ALA A 30 -7.15 12.50 -23.56
N VAL A 31 -7.06 11.18 -23.77
CA VAL A 31 -6.53 10.58 -25.01
C VAL A 31 -7.36 10.94 -26.25
N CYS A 32 -8.69 10.86 -26.16
CA CYS A 32 -9.56 11.25 -27.27
C CYS A 32 -9.50 12.76 -27.58
N LYS A 33 -9.27 13.61 -26.56
CA LYS A 33 -9.05 15.06 -26.71
C LYS A 33 -7.71 15.36 -27.40
N THR A 34 -6.64 14.61 -27.07
CA THR A 34 -5.33 14.71 -27.74
C THR A 34 -5.37 14.26 -29.20
N LEU A 35 -6.23 13.29 -29.53
CA LEU A 35 -6.40 12.76 -30.90
C LEU A 35 -7.50 13.48 -31.72
N ASN A 36 -8.19 14.46 -31.13
CA ASN A 36 -9.26 15.26 -31.75
C ASN A 36 -10.44 14.44 -32.28
N LEU A 37 -10.86 13.39 -31.55
CA LEU A 37 -11.94 12.47 -31.92
C LEU A 37 -13.24 12.87 -31.21
N ALA A 38 -14.36 13.00 -31.95
CA ALA A 38 -15.67 13.32 -31.39
C ALA A 38 -16.30 12.09 -30.70
N ILE A 39 -16.79 12.25 -29.46
CA ILE A 39 -17.32 11.15 -28.64
C ILE A 39 -18.79 11.41 -28.32
N THR A 40 -19.66 10.43 -28.55
CA THR A 40 -21.06 10.44 -28.08
C THR A 40 -21.20 9.65 -26.76
N PRO A 41 -22.09 10.06 -25.84
CA PRO A 41 -22.24 9.41 -24.53
C PRO A 41 -22.62 7.92 -24.57
N SER A 42 -23.34 7.47 -25.61
CA SER A 42 -23.72 6.06 -25.77
C SER A 42 -22.52 5.14 -25.98
N PHE A 43 -21.43 5.65 -26.55
CA PHE A 43 -20.20 4.91 -26.86
C PHE A 43 -19.34 4.62 -25.61
N PHE A 44 -19.41 5.45 -24.58
CA PHE A 44 -18.67 5.22 -23.31
C PHE A 44 -19.18 3.98 -22.58
N SER A 45 -20.49 3.74 -22.64
CA SER A 45 -21.15 2.58 -22.06
C SER A 45 -20.74 1.30 -22.79
N SER A 46 -20.74 1.29 -24.13
CA SER A 46 -20.37 0.11 -24.91
C SER A 46 -18.88 -0.22 -24.81
N LEU A 47 -17.99 0.78 -24.84
CA LEU A 47 -16.54 0.55 -24.77
C LEU A 47 -16.10 0.07 -23.38
N PHE A 48 -16.70 0.57 -22.29
CA PHE A 48 -16.40 0.10 -20.93
C PHE A 48 -16.88 -1.34 -20.70
N ILE A 49 -18.01 -1.71 -21.32
CA ILE A 49 -18.54 -3.07 -21.33
C ILE A 49 -17.66 -4.00 -22.17
N ASP A 50 -17.22 -3.58 -23.35
CA ASP A 50 -16.35 -4.39 -24.22
C ASP A 50 -14.91 -4.53 -23.67
N VAL A 51 -14.38 -3.52 -22.97
CA VAL A 51 -13.10 -3.62 -22.23
C VAL A 51 -13.18 -4.64 -21.09
N HIS A 52 -14.33 -4.75 -20.43
CA HIS A 52 -14.56 -5.81 -19.43
C HIS A 52 -14.86 -7.18 -20.06
N ARG A 53 -15.54 -7.23 -21.21
CA ARG A 53 -15.79 -8.46 -21.98
C ARG A 53 -14.49 -9.07 -22.51
N SER A 54 -13.59 -8.28 -23.09
CA SER A 54 -12.32 -8.74 -23.66
C SER A 54 -11.34 -9.23 -22.58
N ARG A 55 -11.33 -8.61 -21.40
CA ARG A 55 -10.55 -9.07 -20.22
C ARG A 55 -11.07 -10.38 -19.62
N LEU A 56 -12.34 -10.74 -19.86
CA LEU A 56 -12.93 -12.01 -19.43
C LEU A 56 -12.78 -13.12 -20.48
N GLU A 57 -12.63 -12.79 -21.77
CA GLU A 57 -12.40 -13.75 -22.86
C GLU A 57 -10.94 -14.22 -22.97
N LEU A 58 -9.97 -13.45 -22.45
CA LEU A 58 -8.55 -13.83 -22.37
C LEU A 58 -8.25 -15.04 -21.45
N GLY A 59 -9.27 -15.63 -20.81
CA GLY A 59 -9.16 -16.86 -20.02
C GLY A 59 -9.59 -18.16 -20.73
N LEU A 60 -9.92 -18.14 -22.03
CA LEU A 60 -10.52 -19.29 -22.73
C LEU A 60 -9.85 -19.64 -24.07
N SER A 61 -8.52 -19.62 -24.16
CA SER A 61 -7.76 -20.07 -25.35
C SER A 61 -7.41 -21.57 -25.36
N HIS A 62 -8.23 -22.42 -24.73
CA HIS A 62 -8.16 -23.87 -24.90
C HIS A 62 -9.58 -24.42 -25.03
N LEU A 63 -10.07 -24.50 -26.27
CA LEU A 63 -11.06 -25.47 -26.81
C LEU A 63 -11.77 -24.93 -28.08
N GLU A 64 -11.06 -24.27 -29.00
CA GLU A 64 -11.54 -24.07 -30.38
C GLU A 64 -11.08 -25.22 -31.27
N ALA A 65 -11.73 -26.37 -31.10
CA ALA A 65 -11.71 -27.41 -32.11
C ALA A 65 -13.01 -28.20 -32.01
N LEU A 66 -14.08 -27.68 -32.63
CA LEU A 66 -15.24 -28.40 -33.21
C LEU A 66 -16.44 -27.46 -33.31
N ALA A 67 -16.70 -26.93 -34.52
CA ALA A 67 -18.03 -26.85 -35.14
C ALA A 67 -18.05 -25.80 -36.27
N SER A 68 -17.55 -26.22 -37.43
CA SER A 68 -17.96 -25.65 -38.72
C SER A 68 -19.41 -26.04 -39.03
N GLY A 69 -20.28 -25.09 -39.38
CA GLY A 69 -21.56 -25.40 -40.04
C GLY A 69 -22.69 -24.46 -39.67
N LYS A 70 -23.19 -23.72 -40.66
CA LYS A 70 -24.32 -22.80 -40.56
C LYS A 70 -25.64 -23.53 -40.21
N THR A 71 -26.56 -22.73 -39.66
CA THR A 71 -28.03 -22.84 -39.59
C THR A 71 -28.71 -23.54 -38.40
N LEU A 72 -29.60 -22.77 -37.76
CA LEU A 72 -30.82 -23.15 -37.02
C LEU A 72 -30.75 -23.69 -35.57
N TRP A 73 -29.59 -23.72 -34.91
CA TRP A 73 -29.54 -24.04 -33.46
C TRP A 73 -28.73 -23.06 -32.59
N SER A 74 -28.34 -21.89 -33.12
CA SER A 74 -27.77 -20.79 -32.32
C SER A 74 -28.81 -20.04 -31.48
N GLN A 75 -30.08 -20.47 -31.52
CA GLN A 75 -31.23 -19.81 -30.90
C GLN A 75 -31.61 -20.32 -29.49
N PHE A 76 -30.75 -21.09 -28.83
CA PHE A 76 -31.01 -21.52 -27.43
C PHE A 76 -29.88 -21.21 -26.45
N ALA A 77 -28.75 -20.65 -26.90
CA ALA A 77 -27.53 -20.51 -26.09
C ALA A 77 -27.42 -19.17 -25.31
N HIS A 78 -28.45 -18.32 -25.34
CA HIS A 78 -28.36 -16.96 -24.79
C HIS A 78 -29.25 -16.66 -23.57
N THR A 79 -30.01 -17.62 -23.03
CA THR A 79 -31.02 -17.31 -21.99
C THR A 79 -30.70 -17.82 -20.59
N LEU A 80 -29.54 -18.43 -20.33
CA LEU A 80 -29.02 -18.67 -18.97
C LEU A 80 -27.59 -19.21 -19.09
N ARG A 81 -26.56 -18.36 -18.98
CA ARG A 81 -25.18 -18.84 -18.78
C ARG A 81 -25.00 -19.26 -17.32
N ILE A 82 -25.57 -20.39 -16.93
CA ILE A 82 -25.18 -21.07 -15.68
C ILE A 82 -23.76 -21.62 -15.90
N LYS A 83 -22.74 -20.83 -15.55
CA LYS A 83 -21.33 -21.25 -15.59
C LYS A 83 -21.08 -22.29 -14.50
N ASN A 84 -20.26 -23.29 -14.81
CA ASN A 84 -19.84 -24.37 -13.92
C ASN A 84 -19.48 -23.89 -12.49
N LEU A 85 -20.26 -24.40 -11.52
CA LEU A 85 -20.05 -24.60 -10.09
C LEU A 85 -18.87 -23.87 -9.40
N SER A 86 -19.06 -22.57 -9.14
CA SER A 86 -18.55 -21.86 -7.96
C SER A 86 -19.74 -21.55 -7.03
N PRO A 87 -19.57 -21.18 -5.74
CA PRO A 87 -20.70 -20.81 -4.88
C PRO A 87 -21.42 -19.52 -5.31
N SER A 88 -21.04 -18.93 -6.45
CA SER A 88 -21.63 -17.72 -7.02
C SER A 88 -22.20 -17.95 -8.42
N VAL A 89 -23.41 -17.44 -8.68
CA VAL A 89 -24.09 -17.48 -10.00
C VAL A 89 -24.29 -16.04 -10.51
N VAL A 90 -24.08 -15.85 -11.82
CA VAL A 90 -24.34 -14.58 -12.52
C VAL A 90 -25.46 -14.79 -13.54
N VAL A 91 -26.52 -13.99 -13.46
CA VAL A 91 -27.65 -13.99 -14.40
C VAL A 91 -27.67 -12.64 -15.13
N ASP A 92 -27.58 -12.67 -16.46
CA ASP A 92 -27.52 -11.49 -17.31
C ASP A 92 -28.58 -11.63 -18.43
N ALA A 93 -29.56 -10.73 -18.44
CA ALA A 93 -30.61 -10.64 -19.45
C ALA A 93 -30.40 -9.33 -20.22
N ASN A 94 -29.78 -9.43 -21.40
CA ASN A 94 -29.41 -8.29 -22.22
C ASN A 94 -29.73 -8.62 -23.68
N GLU A 95 -30.77 -7.99 -24.25
CA GLU A 95 -31.10 -8.10 -25.68
C GLU A 95 -30.82 -6.77 -26.37
N ASN A 96 -29.72 -6.72 -27.12
CA ASN A 96 -29.49 -5.63 -28.08
C ASN A 96 -29.65 -6.17 -29.50
N ARG A 97 -30.84 -6.04 -30.10
CA ARG A 97 -30.97 -5.93 -31.57
C ARG A 97 -32.18 -5.10 -32.00
N GLU A 98 -31.89 -4.18 -32.92
CA GLU A 98 -32.83 -3.61 -33.88
C GLU A 98 -33.23 -4.72 -34.88
N ASP A 99 -34.39 -5.37 -34.71
CA ASP A 99 -35.12 -6.01 -35.81
C ASP A 99 -36.58 -6.29 -35.39
N ASP A 100 -37.53 -5.59 -36.01
CA ASP A 100 -38.97 -5.78 -35.82
C ASP A 100 -39.41 -7.11 -36.47
N SER A 101 -39.54 -8.21 -35.70
CA SER A 101 -40.55 -9.27 -35.91
C SER A 101 -40.32 -10.51 -35.04
N ILE A 102 -40.98 -10.59 -33.88
CA ILE A 102 -41.24 -11.86 -33.19
C ILE A 102 -42.73 -11.88 -32.84
N ASN A 103 -43.46 -12.92 -33.24
CA ASN A 103 -44.90 -13.05 -32.96
C ASN A 103 -45.13 -13.79 -31.63
N ALA A 104 -46.18 -13.41 -30.92
CA ALA A 104 -46.56 -13.92 -29.59
C ALA A 104 -46.69 -15.45 -29.46
N GLY A 105 -46.81 -16.20 -30.57
CA GLY A 105 -46.88 -17.67 -30.56
C GLY A 105 -45.54 -18.39 -30.29
N ASP A 106 -44.40 -17.70 -30.44
CA ASP A 106 -43.07 -18.29 -30.21
C ASP A 106 -42.62 -18.17 -28.72
N LEU A 107 -43.29 -17.33 -27.92
CA LEU A 107 -43.05 -17.14 -26.48
C LEU A 107 -43.70 -18.25 -25.63
N ASP A 108 -44.91 -18.71 -25.96
CA ASP A 108 -45.59 -19.81 -25.25
C ASP A 108 -44.79 -21.13 -25.34
N LEU A 109 -44.07 -21.36 -26.45
CA LEU A 109 -43.24 -22.55 -26.65
C LEU A 109 -41.93 -22.52 -25.82
N ALA A 110 -41.50 -21.33 -25.41
CA ALA A 110 -40.29 -21.13 -24.61
C ALA A 110 -40.57 -21.30 -23.11
N GLU A 111 -41.74 -20.85 -22.61
CA GLU A 111 -42.19 -21.09 -21.23
C GLU A 111 -42.38 -22.59 -20.94
N ASP A 112 -43.02 -23.33 -21.86
CA ASP A 112 -43.22 -24.78 -21.73
C ASP A 112 -41.89 -25.57 -21.74
N ARG A 113 -40.84 -25.04 -22.37
CA ARG A 113 -39.51 -25.68 -22.44
C ARG A 113 -38.60 -25.32 -21.26
N LEU A 114 -38.72 -24.12 -20.71
CA LEU A 114 -38.06 -23.76 -19.44
C LEU A 114 -38.60 -24.62 -18.29
N ALA A 115 -39.92 -24.82 -18.22
CA ALA A 115 -40.55 -25.71 -17.24
C ALA A 115 -40.09 -27.18 -17.35
N GLN A 116 -39.72 -27.65 -18.55
CA GLN A 116 -39.24 -29.02 -18.80
C GLN A 116 -37.73 -29.23 -18.52
N CYS A 117 -36.91 -28.17 -18.59
CA CYS A 117 -35.44 -28.25 -18.42
C CYS A 117 -34.95 -28.02 -16.99
N LEU A 118 -35.76 -27.43 -16.11
CA LEU A 118 -35.42 -27.14 -14.72
C LEU A 118 -35.22 -28.37 -13.80
N PRO A 119 -35.95 -29.51 -13.93
CA PRO A 119 -35.89 -30.58 -12.92
C PRO A 119 -34.52 -31.24 -12.70
N PRO A 120 -33.67 -31.50 -13.72
CA PRO A 120 -32.35 -32.12 -13.50
C PRO A 120 -31.28 -31.13 -13.00
N ALA A 121 -31.46 -29.82 -13.17
CA ALA A 121 -30.49 -28.79 -12.76
C ALA A 121 -30.62 -28.39 -11.28
N LEU A 122 -31.79 -28.64 -10.67
CA LEU A 122 -32.16 -28.22 -9.30
C LEU A 122 -31.29 -28.84 -8.19
N GLU A 123 -30.63 -29.98 -8.41
CA GLU A 123 -29.79 -30.61 -7.38
C GLU A 123 -28.43 -29.90 -7.20
N SER A 124 -27.87 -29.40 -8.31
CA SER A 124 -26.63 -28.63 -8.39
C SER A 124 -26.75 -27.20 -7.82
N LEU A 125 -27.96 -26.64 -7.79
CA LEU A 125 -28.24 -25.29 -7.32
C LEU A 125 -28.29 -25.17 -5.79
N LYS A 126 -28.38 -26.29 -5.06
CA LYS A 126 -28.48 -26.32 -3.58
C LYS A 126 -27.28 -25.70 -2.83
N ASN A 127 -26.13 -25.56 -3.49
CA ASN A 127 -24.88 -25.07 -2.88
C ASN A 127 -24.55 -23.62 -3.24
N VAL A 128 -25.40 -22.93 -4.00
CA VAL A 128 -25.18 -21.53 -4.39
C VAL A 128 -25.42 -20.62 -3.18
N ARG A 129 -24.45 -19.76 -2.89
CA ARG A 129 -24.49 -18.80 -1.77
C ARG A 129 -24.54 -17.35 -2.20
N THR A 130 -24.15 -17.05 -3.44
CA THR A 130 -24.14 -15.69 -3.97
C THR A 130 -24.80 -15.64 -5.33
N VAL A 131 -25.67 -14.66 -5.55
CA VAL A 131 -26.26 -14.38 -6.86
C VAL A 131 -26.02 -12.91 -7.21
N LEU A 132 -25.54 -12.70 -8.43
CA LEU A 132 -25.42 -11.40 -9.10
C LEU A 132 -26.40 -11.40 -10.28
N TRP A 133 -27.34 -10.46 -10.28
CA TRP A 133 -28.39 -10.39 -11.29
C TRP A 133 -28.44 -9.00 -11.91
N THR A 134 -28.42 -8.93 -13.23
CA THR A 134 -28.47 -7.66 -13.98
C THR A 134 -29.62 -7.66 -14.99
N PHE A 135 -30.45 -6.61 -14.97
CA PHE A 135 -31.45 -6.30 -16.00
C PHE A 135 -31.08 -5.00 -16.70
N THR A 136 -30.69 -5.08 -17.97
CA THR A 136 -30.42 -3.89 -18.79
C THR A 136 -30.99 -4.10 -20.18
N GLY A 137 -31.86 -3.19 -20.64
CA GLY A 137 -32.33 -3.16 -22.03
C GLY A 137 -33.34 -4.24 -22.46
N CYS A 138 -34.15 -4.79 -21.56
CA CYS A 138 -35.17 -5.79 -21.92
C CYS A 138 -36.36 -5.16 -22.68
N PRO A 139 -36.76 -5.65 -23.87
CA PRO A 139 -37.95 -5.17 -24.57
C PRO A 139 -39.24 -5.52 -23.80
N GLU A 140 -40.28 -4.68 -23.91
CA GLU A 140 -41.57 -4.77 -23.17
C GLU A 140 -42.27 -6.15 -23.23
N GLU A 141 -41.93 -7.00 -24.20
CA GLU A 141 -42.52 -8.31 -24.43
C GLU A 141 -41.75 -9.48 -23.80
N SER A 142 -40.51 -9.25 -23.33
CA SER A 142 -39.70 -10.25 -22.63
C SER A 142 -40.09 -10.33 -21.16
N ARG A 143 -41.15 -11.09 -20.87
CA ARG A 143 -41.67 -11.26 -19.51
C ARG A 143 -40.94 -12.40 -18.78
N TRP A 144 -40.04 -12.06 -17.85
CA TRP A 144 -39.82 -12.97 -16.73
C TRP A 144 -40.92 -12.69 -15.72
N THR A 145 -41.84 -13.64 -15.52
CA THR A 145 -42.88 -13.45 -14.52
C THR A 145 -42.25 -13.41 -13.13
N PRO A 146 -42.76 -12.59 -12.18
CA PRO A 146 -42.34 -12.65 -10.79
C PRO A 146 -42.34 -14.07 -10.22
N GLU A 147 -43.24 -14.93 -10.69
CA GLU A 147 -43.29 -16.35 -10.36
C GLU A 147 -42.05 -17.15 -10.81
N ALA A 148 -41.48 -16.87 -12.00
CA ALA A 148 -40.29 -17.56 -12.50
C ALA A 148 -39.01 -17.17 -11.72
N ILE A 149 -38.89 -15.89 -11.36
CA ILE A 149 -37.79 -15.40 -10.50
C ILE A 149 -37.93 -16.04 -9.11
N HIS A 150 -39.16 -16.10 -8.60
CA HIS A 150 -39.45 -16.76 -7.33
C HIS A 150 -39.04 -18.24 -7.33
N ASP A 151 -39.46 -19.02 -8.34
CA ASP A 151 -39.18 -20.45 -8.39
C ASP A 151 -37.67 -20.74 -8.55
N PHE A 152 -36.96 -19.88 -9.27
CA PHE A 152 -35.50 -19.91 -9.32
C PHE A 152 -34.88 -19.64 -7.96
N MET A 153 -35.31 -18.60 -7.24
CA MET A 153 -34.74 -18.26 -5.93
C MET A 153 -35.09 -19.29 -4.86
N ALA A 154 -36.30 -19.87 -4.89
CA ALA A 154 -36.71 -20.95 -4.01
C ALA A 154 -35.87 -22.23 -4.19
N SER A 155 -35.22 -22.39 -5.34
CA SER A 155 -34.28 -23.48 -5.59
C SER A 155 -32.88 -23.29 -4.99
N LEU A 156 -32.60 -22.15 -4.36
CA LEU A 156 -31.29 -21.78 -3.79
C LEU A 156 -31.34 -21.70 -2.25
N PRO A 157 -31.49 -22.83 -1.53
CA PRO A 157 -31.70 -22.84 -0.08
C PRO A 157 -30.50 -22.34 0.76
N GLN A 158 -29.31 -22.13 0.17
CA GLN A 158 -28.12 -21.60 0.86
C GLN A 158 -27.76 -20.17 0.45
N LEU A 159 -28.65 -19.44 -0.22
CA LEU A 159 -28.36 -18.08 -0.66
C LEU A 159 -28.09 -17.14 0.54
N GLU A 160 -26.87 -16.62 0.63
CA GLU A 160 -26.43 -15.67 1.65
C GLU A 160 -26.29 -14.24 1.10
N THR A 161 -25.97 -14.08 -0.18
CA THR A 161 -25.73 -12.77 -0.82
C THR A 161 -26.52 -12.62 -2.11
N PHE A 162 -27.28 -11.54 -2.22
CA PHE A 162 -28.02 -11.19 -3.43
C PHE A 162 -27.69 -9.78 -3.88
N ASN A 163 -27.28 -9.63 -5.14
CA ASN A 163 -26.96 -8.34 -5.74
C ASN A 163 -27.78 -8.18 -7.02
N LEU A 164 -28.63 -7.16 -7.08
CA LEU A 164 -29.45 -6.84 -8.24
C LEU A 164 -29.06 -5.48 -8.81
N THR A 165 -28.84 -5.42 -10.13
CA THR A 165 -28.65 -4.18 -10.88
C THR A 165 -29.74 -4.06 -11.93
N ALA A 166 -30.53 -2.98 -11.95
CA ALA A 166 -31.50 -2.78 -13.03
C ALA A 166 -31.76 -1.31 -13.42
N ASP A 167 -32.15 -1.10 -14.68
CA ASP A 167 -32.45 0.21 -15.26
C ASP A 167 -33.91 0.71 -15.03
N GLU A 168 -34.18 1.95 -15.45
CA GLU A 168 -35.46 2.67 -15.24
C GLU A 168 -36.66 1.93 -15.85
N THR A 169 -36.50 1.42 -17.07
CA THR A 169 -37.55 0.66 -17.77
C THR A 169 -37.85 -0.68 -17.12
N SER A 170 -36.84 -1.30 -16.50
CA SER A 170 -36.94 -2.61 -15.86
C SER A 170 -37.64 -2.55 -14.50
N PHE A 171 -37.49 -1.48 -13.72
CA PHE A 171 -38.18 -1.33 -12.43
C PHE A 171 -39.54 -0.63 -12.52
N SER A 172 -39.74 0.25 -13.51
CA SER A 172 -40.82 1.23 -13.43
C SER A 172 -42.22 0.75 -13.83
N ARG A 173 -42.42 -0.42 -14.51
CA ARG A 173 -43.77 -0.73 -15.02
C ARG A 173 -44.34 -2.15 -14.99
N ASN A 174 -43.64 -3.23 -14.66
CA ASN A 174 -44.31 -4.55 -14.54
C ASN A 174 -43.58 -5.58 -13.64
N TYR A 175 -42.45 -5.23 -13.04
CA TYR A 175 -41.69 -6.13 -12.17
C TYR A 175 -41.93 -5.73 -10.72
N ASP A 176 -43.07 -6.13 -10.16
CA ASP A 176 -43.18 -6.28 -8.72
C ASP A 176 -42.30 -7.48 -8.36
N CYS A 177 -40.98 -7.26 -8.29
CA CYS A 177 -40.04 -8.27 -7.85
C CYS A 177 -40.45 -8.60 -6.43
N ASP A 178 -41.17 -9.72 -6.27
CA ASP A 178 -41.72 -10.17 -4.99
C ASP A 178 -40.57 -10.67 -4.10
N PHE A 179 -39.77 -9.72 -3.61
CA PHE A 179 -38.68 -9.95 -2.66
C PHE A 179 -39.20 -10.44 -1.31
N ASP A 180 -40.52 -10.43 -1.09
CA ASP A 180 -41.18 -10.86 0.15
C ASP A 180 -40.90 -12.31 0.51
N ARG A 181 -40.34 -13.08 -0.43
CA ARG A 181 -40.02 -14.50 -0.24
C ARG A 181 -38.52 -14.77 -0.14
N LEU A 182 -37.68 -13.74 -0.22
CA LEU A 182 -36.25 -13.83 0.08
C LEU A 182 -36.05 -13.88 1.59
N THR A 183 -35.66 -15.05 2.09
CA THR A 183 -35.44 -15.28 3.52
C THR A 183 -34.00 -15.74 3.76
N GLY A 184 -33.43 -15.37 4.91
CA GLY A 184 -32.11 -15.86 5.34
C GLY A 184 -30.88 -15.17 4.73
N LEU A 185 -31.03 -14.05 4.02
CA LEU A 185 -29.90 -13.31 3.45
C LEU A 185 -28.99 -12.71 4.54
N ARG A 186 -27.68 -12.63 4.23
CA ARG A 186 -26.68 -11.86 4.98
C ARG A 186 -26.33 -10.55 4.30
N ASN A 187 -26.35 -10.51 2.96
CA ASN A 187 -26.00 -9.32 2.19
C ASN A 187 -27.01 -9.08 1.06
N LEU A 188 -27.48 -7.84 0.92
CA LEU A 188 -28.36 -7.42 -0.16
C LEU A 188 -27.85 -6.11 -0.77
N THR A 189 -27.56 -6.11 -2.07
CA THR A 189 -27.23 -4.88 -2.82
C THR A 189 -28.25 -4.66 -3.91
N LEU A 190 -28.82 -3.46 -3.98
CA LEU A 190 -29.66 -3.02 -5.09
C LEU A 190 -29.02 -1.79 -5.74
N THR A 191 -28.71 -1.90 -7.02
CA THR A 191 -28.18 -0.80 -7.83
C THR A 191 -29.20 -0.46 -8.91
N SER A 192 -29.58 0.81 -9.02
CA SER A 192 -30.42 1.29 -10.12
C SER A 192 -29.79 2.46 -10.84
N SER A 193 -30.14 2.64 -12.12
CA SER A 193 -29.77 3.85 -12.83
C SER A 193 -30.48 5.08 -12.29
N ASP A 194 -31.70 4.94 -11.77
CA ASP A 194 -32.52 6.06 -11.28
C ASP A 194 -33.10 5.81 -9.89
N ALA A 195 -33.53 6.90 -9.26
CA ALA A 195 -33.99 6.90 -7.88
C ALA A 195 -35.50 6.58 -7.73
N MET A 196 -36.30 6.73 -8.80
CA MET A 196 -37.73 6.38 -8.82
C MET A 196 -37.92 4.86 -8.72
N SER A 197 -37.09 4.13 -9.45
CA SER A 197 -37.05 2.68 -9.55
C SER A 197 -36.87 1.99 -8.20
N LEU A 198 -35.99 2.53 -7.34
CA LEU A 198 -35.83 2.03 -5.96
C LEU A 198 -37.07 2.30 -5.08
N GLY A 199 -37.82 3.37 -5.37
CA GLY A 199 -39.07 3.69 -4.70
C GLY A 199 -40.17 2.66 -4.97
N TYR A 200 -40.25 2.13 -6.18
CA TYR A 200 -41.25 1.12 -6.55
C TYR A 200 -41.06 -0.21 -5.83
N VAL A 201 -39.83 -0.62 -5.54
CA VAL A 201 -39.51 -1.87 -4.83
C VAL A 201 -39.43 -1.72 -3.30
N SER A 202 -39.71 -0.52 -2.77
CA SER A 202 -39.58 -0.19 -1.35
C SER A 202 -40.41 -1.09 -0.42
N ARG A 203 -41.64 -1.42 -0.81
CA ARG A 203 -42.55 -2.27 -0.03
C ARG A 203 -42.05 -3.71 0.03
N SER A 204 -41.60 -4.25 -1.10
CA SER A 204 -41.11 -5.63 -1.20
C SER A 204 -39.74 -5.80 -0.54
N LEU A 205 -38.88 -4.78 -0.65
CA LEU A 205 -37.60 -4.70 0.07
C LEU A 205 -37.80 -4.72 1.59
N SER A 206 -38.78 -3.98 2.11
CA SER A 206 -39.05 -3.95 3.55
C SER A 206 -39.43 -5.32 4.10
N ARG A 207 -40.21 -6.09 3.35
CA ARG A 207 -40.59 -7.46 3.71
C ARG A 207 -39.45 -8.47 3.54
N ALA A 208 -38.51 -8.28 2.63
CA ALA A 208 -37.31 -9.11 2.50
C ALA A 208 -36.34 -8.92 3.68
N VAL A 209 -36.11 -7.66 4.09
CA VAL A 209 -35.27 -7.29 5.23
C VAL A 209 -35.87 -7.84 6.53
N SER A 210 -37.12 -7.48 6.79
CA SER A 210 -38.17 -8.43 7.15
C SER A 210 -37.81 -9.81 7.69
N GLN A 211 -37.71 -10.70 6.71
CA GLN A 211 -37.61 -12.15 6.85
C GLN A 211 -36.16 -12.64 6.81
N SER A 212 -35.19 -11.73 6.81
CA SER A 212 -33.75 -12.03 6.82
C SER A 212 -33.10 -11.52 8.11
N PRO A 213 -33.33 -12.18 9.28
CA PRO A 213 -32.86 -11.72 10.59
C PRO A 213 -31.33 -11.70 10.75
N ASN A 214 -30.61 -12.34 9.81
CA ASN A 214 -29.14 -12.39 9.74
C ASN A 214 -28.55 -11.38 8.74
N LEU A 215 -29.36 -10.50 8.15
CA LEU A 215 -28.89 -9.48 7.23
C LEU A 215 -27.91 -8.54 7.96
N ARG A 216 -26.68 -8.47 7.45
CA ARG A 216 -25.60 -7.63 7.97
C ARG A 216 -25.34 -6.40 7.11
N TYR A 217 -25.64 -6.45 5.82
CA TYR A 217 -25.37 -5.36 4.90
C TYR A 217 -26.53 -5.17 3.91
N LEU A 218 -27.04 -3.94 3.82
CA LEU A 218 -28.00 -3.47 2.82
C LEU A 218 -27.44 -2.25 2.11
N HIS A 219 -27.05 -2.41 0.85
CA HIS A 219 -26.48 -1.33 0.05
C HIS A 219 -27.45 -0.92 -1.07
N LEU A 220 -27.84 0.37 -1.09
CA LEU A 220 -28.70 0.94 -2.11
C LEU A 220 -27.91 2.01 -2.89
N GLN A 221 -27.75 1.80 -4.20
CA GLN A 221 -26.96 2.67 -5.06
C GLN A 221 -27.77 3.17 -6.26
N THR A 222 -27.67 4.48 -6.56
CA THR A 222 -28.27 5.09 -7.77
C THR A 222 -27.19 5.79 -8.62
N THR A 223 -27.24 5.72 -9.95
CA THR A 223 -26.11 6.16 -10.81
C THR A 223 -26.37 7.33 -11.80
N THR A 224 -27.57 7.92 -11.96
CA THR A 224 -27.79 9.01 -12.95
C THR A 224 -28.45 10.33 -12.46
N ARG A 225 -28.30 11.39 -13.29
CA ARG A 225 -28.79 12.78 -13.14
C ARG A 225 -30.27 12.89 -13.49
N TYR A 226 -31.03 13.60 -12.67
CA TYR A 226 -32.50 13.66 -12.73
C TYR A 226 -33.02 14.81 -13.62
N TRP A 227 -34.02 14.53 -14.48
CA TRP A 227 -34.73 15.51 -15.31
C TRP A 227 -36.24 15.47 -15.01
N GLY A 228 -36.69 16.01 -13.88
CA GLY A 228 -38.12 16.06 -13.52
C GLY A 228 -38.39 16.35 -12.03
N HIS A 229 -39.65 16.65 -11.66
CA HIS A 229 -40.08 16.94 -10.28
C HIS A 229 -39.64 15.84 -9.28
N PRO A 230 -39.28 16.20 -8.02
CA PRO A 230 -38.56 15.31 -7.11
C PRO A 230 -39.41 14.13 -6.60
N PRO A 231 -38.95 12.88 -6.71
CA PRO A 231 -39.60 11.69 -6.15
C PRO A 231 -39.12 11.38 -4.73
N LEU A 232 -38.61 12.37 -4.00
CA LEU A 232 -38.05 12.19 -2.65
C LEU A 232 -39.10 11.77 -1.61
N HIS A 233 -40.39 11.95 -1.92
CA HIS A 233 -41.48 11.30 -1.19
C HIS A 233 -41.33 9.77 -1.16
N ASN A 234 -40.89 9.13 -2.24
CA ASN A 234 -40.68 7.68 -2.29
C ASN A 234 -39.50 7.22 -1.43
N PHE A 235 -38.48 8.07 -1.21
CA PHE A 235 -37.39 7.77 -0.28
C PHE A 235 -37.82 7.93 1.18
N ALA A 236 -38.56 8.99 1.50
CA ALA A 236 -39.15 9.16 2.82
C ALA A 236 -40.12 8.02 3.15
N ASP A 237 -40.93 7.59 2.17
CA ASP A 237 -41.81 6.43 2.27
C ASP A 237 -41.03 5.11 2.38
N LEU A 238 -39.90 4.94 1.68
CA LEU A 238 -39.00 3.77 1.86
C LEU A 238 -38.49 3.68 3.30
N PHE A 239 -37.98 4.78 3.86
CA PHE A 239 -37.51 4.83 5.24
C PHE A 239 -38.64 4.61 6.25
N HIS A 240 -39.80 5.26 6.06
CA HIS A 240 -40.97 5.03 6.92
C HIS A 240 -41.50 3.60 6.82
N THR A 241 -41.45 2.99 5.63
CA THR A 241 -41.90 1.61 5.38
C THR A 241 -40.91 0.58 5.92
N LEU A 242 -39.62 0.89 6.01
CA LEU A 242 -38.62 0.07 6.70
C LEU A 242 -38.70 0.22 8.23
N ARG A 243 -39.20 1.36 8.73
CA ARG A 243 -39.30 1.66 10.18
C ARG A 243 -40.33 0.80 10.92
N HIS A 244 -41.43 0.41 10.29
CA HIS A 244 -42.61 -0.16 10.98
C HIS A 244 -42.73 -1.71 11.04
N PRO A 245 -42.28 -2.49 10.05
CA PRO A 245 -42.38 -3.97 10.08
C PRO A 245 -41.24 -4.65 10.85
N LEU A 246 -40.17 -3.93 11.13
CA LEU A 246 -38.95 -4.47 11.70
C LEU A 246 -38.93 -4.20 13.20
N GLN A 247 -39.27 -5.20 14.02
CA GLN A 247 -38.87 -5.26 15.44
C GLN A 247 -37.33 -5.41 15.58
N LEU A 248 -36.54 -4.83 14.67
CA LEU A 248 -35.09 -4.70 14.78
C LEU A 248 -34.83 -3.47 15.66
N THR A 249 -33.99 -3.61 16.68
CA THR A 249 -33.47 -2.48 17.46
C THR A 249 -32.95 -1.39 16.51
N GLU A 250 -33.28 -0.11 16.74
CA GLU A 250 -32.88 1.04 15.89
C GLU A 250 -31.40 0.98 15.44
N LEU A 251 -30.51 0.51 16.32
CA LEU A 251 -29.08 0.24 16.07
C LEU A 251 -28.77 -0.71 14.89
N ARG A 252 -29.60 -1.72 14.61
CA ARG A 252 -29.34 -2.70 13.53
C ARG A 252 -29.64 -2.13 12.14
N LEU A 253 -30.68 -1.30 12.02
CA LEU A 253 -30.99 -0.60 10.78
C LEU A 253 -29.89 0.44 10.46
N LEU A 254 -29.39 1.13 11.50
CA LEU A 254 -28.31 2.11 11.41
C LEU A 254 -26.96 1.50 10.96
N ASN A 255 -26.60 0.32 11.47
CA ASN A 255 -25.33 -0.32 11.12
C ASN A 255 -25.30 -0.94 9.71
N CYS A 256 -26.48 -1.20 9.11
CA CYS A 256 -26.56 -1.97 7.86
C CYS A 256 -26.79 -1.12 6.61
N LEU A 257 -27.26 0.13 6.76
CA LEU A 257 -27.76 0.93 5.64
C LEU A 257 -26.71 1.93 5.13
N ARG A 258 -26.24 1.76 3.89
CA ARG A 258 -25.41 2.75 3.19
C ARG A 258 -26.16 3.25 1.96
N MET A 259 -26.33 4.57 1.88
CA MET A 259 -26.97 5.24 0.74
C MET A 259 -26.03 6.24 0.10
N ASN A 260 -25.90 6.19 -1.23
CA ASN A 260 -25.10 7.13 -2.00
C ASN A 260 -26.01 7.97 -2.90
N VAL A 261 -26.23 9.24 -2.54
CA VAL A 261 -27.21 10.12 -3.19
C VAL A 261 -26.51 11.33 -3.83
N ASN A 262 -25.69 11.06 -4.84
CA ASN A 262 -24.85 12.08 -5.49
C ASN A 262 -25.62 13.10 -6.36
N SER A 263 -26.93 12.94 -6.59
CA SER A 263 -27.69 13.74 -7.58
C SER A 263 -28.53 14.89 -7.00
N ILE A 264 -28.71 14.99 -5.68
CA ILE A 264 -29.55 16.03 -5.04
C ILE A 264 -28.85 17.40 -4.97
N LEU A 265 -27.51 17.42 -4.90
CA LEU A 265 -26.71 18.61 -4.60
C LEU A 265 -26.22 19.38 -5.84
N LEU A 266 -26.86 19.22 -6.99
CA LEU A 266 -26.55 19.99 -8.20
C LEU A 266 -27.34 21.31 -8.18
N GLU A 267 -26.68 22.44 -8.46
CA GLU A 267 -27.23 23.83 -8.45
C GLU A 267 -28.60 23.97 -9.13
N ASP A 268 -28.81 23.27 -10.26
CA ASP A 268 -30.06 23.31 -11.03
C ASP A 268 -31.27 22.72 -10.29
N ASN A 269 -31.04 21.83 -9.31
CA ASN A 269 -32.08 21.20 -8.48
C ASN A 269 -32.41 22.07 -7.26
N ILE A 270 -31.43 22.76 -6.68
CA ILE A 270 -31.62 23.64 -5.51
C ILE A 270 -32.54 24.82 -5.86
N THR A 271 -32.33 25.43 -7.03
CA THR A 271 -33.16 26.56 -7.50
C THR A 271 -34.62 26.16 -7.74
N LYS A 272 -34.88 24.91 -8.15
CA LYS A 272 -36.24 24.36 -8.28
C LYS A 272 -36.87 24.03 -6.92
N ILE A 273 -36.09 23.48 -5.99
CA ILE A 273 -36.54 23.26 -4.59
C ILE A 273 -36.88 24.59 -3.91
N GLU A 274 -36.14 25.66 -4.20
CA GLU A 274 -36.41 27.00 -3.68
C GLU A 274 -37.72 27.59 -4.19
N THR A 275 -38.16 27.28 -5.40
CA THR A 275 -39.36 27.89 -6.00
C THR A 275 -40.65 27.10 -5.73
N ASP A 276 -40.54 25.88 -5.21
CA ASP A 276 -41.65 24.98 -4.91
C ASP A 276 -41.89 24.83 -3.39
N PRO A 277 -43.07 25.24 -2.85
CA PRO A 277 -43.43 25.05 -1.44
C PRO A 277 -43.37 23.59 -0.96
N GLU A 278 -43.67 22.61 -1.83
CA GLU A 278 -43.56 21.19 -1.47
C GLU A 278 -42.09 20.77 -1.36
N GLY A 279 -41.23 21.25 -2.27
CA GLY A 279 -39.78 21.05 -2.22
C GLY A 279 -39.15 21.55 -0.93
N ARG A 280 -39.56 22.73 -0.42
CA ARG A 280 -39.04 23.25 0.86
C ARG A 280 -39.51 22.45 2.08
N ASN A 281 -40.80 22.09 2.13
CA ASN A 281 -41.33 21.24 3.22
C ASN A 281 -40.68 19.85 3.24
N MET A 282 -40.30 19.34 2.07
CA MET A 282 -39.63 18.06 1.89
C MET A 282 -38.17 18.08 2.40
N VAL A 283 -37.42 19.17 2.15
CA VAL A 283 -36.06 19.35 2.72
C VAL A 283 -36.10 19.41 4.24
N HIS A 284 -37.10 20.11 4.81
CA HIS A 284 -37.30 20.13 6.26
C HIS A 284 -37.58 18.74 6.82
N ARG A 285 -38.44 17.93 6.19
CA ARG A 285 -38.67 16.53 6.62
C ARG A 285 -37.42 15.65 6.52
N PHE A 286 -36.59 15.83 5.51
CA PHE A 286 -35.33 15.10 5.37
C PHE A 286 -34.33 15.48 6.47
N LEU A 287 -34.23 16.77 6.79
CA LEU A 287 -33.38 17.25 7.89
C LEU A 287 -33.90 16.80 9.26
N ASP A 288 -35.22 16.86 9.49
CA ASP A 288 -35.83 16.34 10.72
C ASP A 288 -35.55 14.84 10.88
N LEU A 289 -35.61 14.07 9.78
CA LEU A 289 -35.27 12.64 9.77
C LEU A 289 -33.79 12.39 10.09
N VAL A 290 -32.87 13.19 9.55
CA VAL A 290 -31.42 13.09 9.87
C VAL A 290 -31.16 13.45 11.34
N ASN A 291 -31.88 14.44 11.88
CA ASN A 291 -31.74 14.90 13.26
C ASN A 291 -32.35 13.93 14.28
N GLU A 292 -33.31 13.08 13.89
CA GLU A 292 -33.93 12.06 14.76
C GLU A 292 -33.13 10.74 14.84
N LEU A 293 -32.08 10.55 14.02
CA LEU A 293 -31.25 9.34 14.04
C LEU A 293 -30.12 9.47 15.09
N PRO A 294 -29.88 8.47 15.97
CA PRO A 294 -28.70 8.46 16.82
C PRO A 294 -27.47 8.08 15.98
N ILE A 295 -26.65 9.08 15.62
CA ILE A 295 -25.55 8.92 14.66
C ILE A 295 -24.31 8.33 15.38
N MET A 296 -24.01 7.07 15.12
CA MET A 296 -22.63 6.61 14.91
C MET A 296 -22.52 6.11 13.46
N ASP A 297 -21.49 6.57 12.74
CA ASP A 297 -21.08 6.16 11.39
C ASP A 297 -22.05 6.36 10.20
N ALA A 298 -22.97 7.32 10.26
CA ALA A 298 -23.69 7.78 9.06
C ALA A 298 -22.79 8.71 8.20
N ALA A 299 -22.01 8.16 7.28
CA ALA A 299 -21.29 8.94 6.28
C ALA A 299 -22.22 9.35 5.12
N ILE A 300 -22.83 10.53 5.21
CA ILE A 300 -23.34 11.23 4.03
C ILE A 300 -22.10 11.79 3.31
N ILE A 301 -21.75 11.23 2.15
CA ILE A 301 -20.61 11.71 1.33
C ILE A 301 -21.18 12.62 0.23
N PRO A 302 -21.06 13.95 0.32
CA PRO A 302 -21.39 14.82 -0.78
C PRO A 302 -20.21 14.87 -1.75
N SER A 303 -20.33 14.20 -2.90
CA SER A 303 -19.35 14.31 -3.99
C SER A 303 -19.68 15.53 -4.86
N PHE A 304 -18.95 16.64 -4.74
CA PHE A 304 -19.10 17.78 -5.66
C PHE A 304 -18.26 17.58 -6.93
N PRO A 305 -18.80 17.76 -8.14
CA PRO A 305 -17.99 17.85 -9.35
C PRO A 305 -17.51 19.29 -9.57
N LEU A 306 -16.23 19.56 -9.35
CA LEU A 306 -15.58 20.82 -9.74
C LEU A 306 -15.62 20.94 -11.29
N ARG A 307 -16.37 21.91 -11.81
CA ARG A 307 -16.19 22.45 -13.17
C ARG A 307 -15.28 23.66 -13.08
N HIS A 308 -14.24 23.72 -13.92
CA HIS A 308 -14.01 24.84 -14.83
C HIS A 308 -12.83 24.56 -15.78
N GLU A 309 -13.15 24.40 -17.07
CA GLU A 309 -12.38 24.99 -18.16
C GLU A 309 -13.05 26.33 -18.48
N ALA A 310 -12.29 27.43 -18.54
CA ALA A 310 -12.34 28.38 -19.65
C ALA A 310 -11.36 29.55 -19.42
N SER A 311 -10.59 29.78 -20.46
CA SER A 311 -9.75 30.93 -20.80
C SER A 311 -10.49 32.28 -20.83
N ASP A 312 -9.75 33.34 -20.52
CA ASP A 312 -9.85 34.75 -20.98
C ASP A 312 -11.24 35.33 -21.30
N MET A 313 -11.75 36.19 -20.40
CA MET A 313 -12.10 37.60 -20.70
C MET A 313 -12.46 38.33 -19.40
N ASP A 314 -11.93 39.54 -19.24
CA ASP A 314 -12.24 40.51 -18.18
C ASP A 314 -13.75 40.78 -18.01
N SER A 315 -14.20 40.82 -16.74
CA SER A 315 -14.97 41.91 -16.08
C SER A 315 -15.98 41.41 -15.03
N GLU A 316 -15.85 41.96 -13.81
CA GLU A 316 -16.81 42.06 -12.70
C GLU A 316 -17.94 41.01 -12.58
N LEU A 317 -17.84 40.07 -11.61
CA LEU A 317 -18.99 39.44 -10.93
C LEU A 317 -18.54 38.82 -9.58
N GLU A 318 -19.15 39.25 -8.46
CA GLU A 318 -18.96 38.64 -7.12
C GLU A 318 -19.46 37.17 -7.04
N PRO A 319 -18.94 36.33 -6.13
CA PRO A 319 -19.36 34.93 -6.01
C PRO A 319 -20.73 34.80 -5.33
N THR A 320 -21.74 34.43 -6.12
CA THR A 320 -23.12 34.18 -5.67
C THR A 320 -23.29 32.78 -5.06
N HIS A 321 -22.92 32.59 -3.79
CA HIS A 321 -23.56 31.56 -2.98
C HIS A 321 -24.89 32.08 -2.43
N THR A 322 -26.01 31.39 -2.70
CA THR A 322 -27.33 31.83 -2.20
C THR A 322 -27.38 31.76 -0.67
N LYS A 323 -28.21 32.62 -0.06
CA LYS A 323 -28.36 32.72 1.40
C LYS A 323 -28.83 31.41 2.05
N LEU A 324 -29.48 30.52 1.29
CA LEU A 324 -30.01 29.25 1.79
C LEU A 324 -28.94 28.16 1.82
N GLU A 325 -28.02 28.07 0.86
CA GLU A 325 -26.87 27.15 0.91
C GLU A 325 -26.02 27.39 2.15
N ARG A 326 -25.68 28.66 2.41
CA ARG A 326 -24.93 29.06 3.59
C ARG A 326 -25.70 28.82 4.89
N ARG A 327 -27.04 28.81 4.84
CA ARG A 327 -27.89 28.49 5.99
C ARG A 327 -27.99 26.99 6.21
N PHE A 328 -28.13 26.20 5.16
CA PHE A 328 -28.26 24.74 5.18
C PHE A 328 -26.96 24.07 5.67
N ILE A 329 -25.81 24.49 5.14
CA ILE A 329 -24.49 24.05 5.60
C ILE A 329 -24.30 24.42 7.08
N ARG A 330 -24.72 25.63 7.47
CA ARG A 330 -24.57 26.12 8.85
C ARG A 330 -25.52 25.44 9.85
N GLU A 331 -26.74 25.08 9.45
CA GLU A 331 -27.68 24.36 10.31
C GLU A 331 -27.24 22.91 10.52
N ILE A 332 -26.66 22.24 9.50
CA ILE A 332 -26.01 20.93 9.64
C ILE A 332 -24.79 21.02 10.55
N ASP A 333 -23.92 22.01 10.36
CA ASP A 333 -22.74 22.21 11.19
C ASP A 333 -23.08 22.53 12.66
N VAL A 334 -24.17 23.27 12.89
CA VAL A 334 -24.65 23.60 14.25
C VAL A 334 -25.24 22.36 14.91
N ALA A 335 -26.05 21.55 14.21
CA ALA A 335 -26.59 20.30 14.75
C ALA A 335 -25.47 19.31 15.14
N VAL A 336 -24.40 19.22 14.32
CA VAL A 336 -23.22 18.39 14.59
C VAL A 336 -22.40 18.92 15.80
N ARG A 337 -22.39 20.23 16.04
CA ARG A 337 -21.66 20.84 17.18
C ARG A 337 -22.43 20.80 18.49
N ASP A 338 -23.74 21.07 18.46
CA ASP A 338 -24.59 21.06 19.66
C ASP A 338 -24.68 19.64 20.26
N PHE A 339 -24.67 18.60 19.42
CA PHE A 339 -24.61 17.20 19.88
C PHE A 339 -23.30 16.88 20.63
N LYS A 340 -22.13 17.36 20.15
CA LYS A 340 -20.84 17.19 20.84
C LYS A 340 -20.76 17.88 22.21
N SER A 341 -21.67 18.82 22.49
CA SER A 341 -21.70 19.58 23.74
C SER A 341 -22.61 19.00 24.82
N GLN A 342 -23.48 18.03 24.49
CA GLN A 342 -24.50 17.48 25.40
C GLN A 342 -24.14 16.12 26.04
N ASP A 343 -22.91 15.62 25.89
CA ASP A 343 -22.39 14.42 26.59
C ASP A 343 -22.07 14.70 28.08
N GLY A 344 -23.06 15.21 28.80
CA GLY A 344 -22.99 15.54 30.22
C GLY A 344 -24.32 15.27 30.91
N HIS A 345 -24.69 13.99 31.08
CA HIS A 345 -25.36 13.41 32.26
C HIS A 345 -26.13 12.12 31.91
N VAL A 346 -25.55 10.94 32.17
CA VAL A 346 -26.28 9.79 32.70
C VAL A 346 -25.38 9.06 33.70
N SER A 347 -25.86 8.93 34.93
CA SER A 347 -25.22 8.31 36.08
C SER A 347 -25.41 6.79 36.08
N THR A 348 -24.33 6.02 35.95
CA THR A 348 -24.17 4.73 36.66
C THR A 348 -22.70 4.56 37.07
N ALA A 349 -22.48 4.21 38.33
CA ALA A 349 -21.19 4.21 38.98
C ALA A 349 -20.30 3.03 38.55
N VAL A 350 -19.11 3.34 38.03
CA VAL A 350 -17.95 2.46 37.92
C VAL A 350 -16.74 3.26 38.44
N PRO A 351 -15.83 2.68 39.25
CA PRO A 351 -14.74 3.44 39.87
C PRO A 351 -13.79 4.02 38.83
N ALA A 352 -13.29 5.23 39.11
CA ALA A 352 -12.48 6.04 38.21
C ALA A 352 -11.18 5.34 37.77
N GLU A 353 -11.16 4.86 36.52
CA GLU A 353 -9.96 4.83 35.71
C GLU A 353 -9.89 6.15 34.91
N SER A 354 -8.73 6.79 34.95
CA SER A 354 -8.45 8.08 34.34
C SER A 354 -8.91 8.12 32.88
N LYS A 355 -9.74 9.11 32.52
CA LYS A 355 -9.98 9.49 31.13
C LYS A 355 -8.62 9.78 30.47
N LEU A 356 -8.13 8.85 29.66
CA LEU A 356 -6.99 9.08 28.79
C LEU A 356 -7.44 10.08 27.72
N ASP A 357 -6.74 11.19 27.63
CA ASP A 357 -6.92 12.19 26.58
C ASP A 357 -6.55 11.56 25.22
N MET A 358 -7.58 11.13 24.47
CA MET A 358 -7.47 10.50 23.15
C MET A 358 -6.93 11.43 22.05
N THR A 359 -6.60 12.70 22.37
CA THR A 359 -5.95 13.63 21.41
C THR A 359 -4.44 13.68 21.56
N THR A 360 -3.86 12.85 22.44
CA THR A 360 -2.42 12.81 22.68
C THR A 360 -1.86 11.42 22.37
N HIS A 361 -0.92 11.34 21.43
CA HIS A 361 -0.05 10.17 21.37
C HIS A 361 0.68 10.08 22.72
N PRO A 362 0.60 8.95 23.45
CA PRO A 362 1.37 8.79 24.68
C PRO A 362 2.86 8.96 24.36
N GLU A 363 3.57 9.68 25.22
CA GLU A 363 5.02 9.87 25.11
C GLU A 363 5.70 8.54 25.44
N ILE A 364 5.92 7.72 24.40
CA ILE A 364 6.61 6.44 24.47
C ILE A 364 8.05 6.66 23.97
N TRP A 365 9.04 6.15 24.69
CA TRP A 365 10.45 6.48 24.47
C TRP A 365 10.96 6.15 23.05
N TRP A 366 10.42 5.12 22.40
CA TRP A 366 10.85 4.74 21.04
C TRP A 366 10.26 5.64 19.95
N LYS A 367 9.23 6.45 20.25
CA LYS A 367 8.61 7.37 19.28
C LYS A 367 9.49 8.58 19.00
N ASP A 368 10.21 9.08 20.00
CA ASP A 368 11.15 10.19 19.85
C ASP A 368 12.63 9.76 19.79
N ALA A 369 12.89 8.46 19.80
CA ALA A 369 14.21 7.90 19.63
C ALA A 369 14.79 8.18 18.23
N VAL A 370 16.10 8.38 18.21
CA VAL A 370 16.94 8.34 17.01
C VAL A 370 17.65 6.99 16.98
N VAL A 371 17.31 6.18 15.99
CA VAL A 371 17.94 4.88 15.72
C VAL A 371 19.09 5.08 14.74
N TYR A 372 20.26 4.53 15.02
CA TYR A 372 21.38 4.48 14.10
C TYR A 372 21.63 3.03 13.68
N GLN A 373 21.48 2.75 12.39
CA GLN A 373 21.75 1.43 11.85
C GLN A 373 23.24 1.28 11.53
N ILE A 374 23.81 0.20 12.07
CA ILE A 374 25.17 -0.26 11.78
C ILE A 374 25.08 -1.52 10.91
N TYR A 375 25.89 -1.54 9.84
CA TYR A 375 26.21 -2.73 9.06
C TYR A 375 27.59 -3.25 9.50
N PRO A 376 27.66 -4.24 10.42
CA PRO A 376 28.86 -4.53 11.19
C PRO A 376 30.11 -4.80 10.34
N LEU A 377 29.98 -5.52 9.22
CA LEU A 377 31.09 -5.83 8.30
C LEU A 377 31.85 -4.58 7.83
N SER A 378 31.19 -3.43 7.79
CA SER A 378 31.69 -2.20 7.16
C SER A 378 31.75 -1.02 8.10
N PHE A 379 31.55 -1.21 9.41
CA PHE A 379 31.54 -0.09 10.33
C PHE A 379 32.93 0.27 10.83
N SER A 380 33.61 -0.63 11.55
CA SER A 380 34.98 -0.40 12.04
C SER A 380 35.62 -1.74 12.37
N ASP A 381 36.81 -1.98 11.85
CA ASP A 381 37.65 -3.14 12.16
C ASP A 381 38.61 -2.78 13.31
N SER A 382 38.69 -3.63 14.33
CA SER A 382 39.55 -3.43 15.48
C SER A 382 40.74 -4.37 15.57
N ASN A 383 40.81 -5.40 14.72
CA ASN A 383 41.79 -6.49 14.76
C ASN A 383 42.66 -6.58 13.49
N GLY A 384 42.29 -5.88 12.41
CA GLY A 384 43.03 -5.80 11.15
C GLY A 384 42.78 -6.94 10.17
N ASP A 385 41.73 -7.75 10.33
CA ASP A 385 41.36 -8.84 9.43
C ASP A 385 40.60 -8.38 8.17
N GLY A 386 40.20 -7.11 8.13
CA GLY A 386 39.48 -6.51 7.00
C GLY A 386 37.97 -6.46 7.16
N PHE A 387 37.42 -7.02 8.24
CA PHE A 387 35.99 -7.01 8.55
C PHE A 387 35.73 -6.16 9.79
N GLY A 388 34.65 -5.37 9.76
CA GLY A 388 34.23 -4.65 10.95
C GLY A 388 33.69 -5.61 12.02
N ASP A 389 33.90 -5.26 13.29
CA ASP A 389 33.67 -6.14 14.44
C ASP A 389 33.07 -5.40 15.65
N LEU A 390 32.62 -6.14 16.67
CA LEU A 390 31.97 -5.57 17.86
C LEU A 390 32.92 -4.68 18.68
N GLY A 391 34.22 -5.00 18.69
CA GLY A 391 35.24 -4.18 19.35
C GLY A 391 35.44 -2.84 18.63
N GLY A 392 35.34 -2.82 17.30
CA GLY A 392 35.34 -1.63 16.48
C GLY A 392 34.12 -0.76 16.75
N ILE A 393 32.93 -1.35 16.81
CA ILE A 393 31.70 -0.63 17.18
C ILE A 393 31.83 -0.03 18.59
N ALA A 394 32.32 -0.80 19.57
CA ALA A 394 32.50 -0.36 20.94
C ALA A 394 33.43 0.87 21.06
N LYS A 395 34.46 0.99 20.21
CA LYS A 395 35.35 2.17 20.16
C LYS A 395 34.67 3.44 19.64
N LYS A 396 33.50 3.35 19.01
CA LYS A 396 32.78 4.47 18.37
C LYS A 396 31.52 4.88 19.12
N LEU A 397 31.24 4.31 20.29
CA LEU A 397 30.03 4.64 21.05
C LEU A 397 29.94 6.12 21.46
N ASP A 398 31.07 6.76 21.77
CA ASP A 398 31.08 8.20 22.08
C ASP A 398 30.76 9.06 20.85
N TYR A 399 31.21 8.64 19.66
CA TYR A 399 30.84 9.28 18.40
C TYR A 399 29.32 9.22 18.17
N LEU A 400 28.72 8.02 18.29
CA LEU A 400 27.28 7.82 18.15
C LEU A 400 26.49 8.63 19.18
N LYS A 401 26.96 8.64 20.44
CA LYS A 401 26.29 9.40 21.50
C LYS A 401 26.32 10.90 21.21
N ASN A 402 27.46 11.43 20.77
CA ASN A 402 27.63 12.84 20.45
C ASN A 402 26.81 13.28 19.23
N LEU A 403 26.59 12.38 18.26
CA LEU A 403 25.67 12.62 17.14
C LEU A 403 24.21 12.78 17.61
N GLY A 404 23.86 12.19 18.75
CA GLY A 404 22.51 12.25 19.33
C GLY A 404 21.72 10.96 19.21
N VAL A 405 22.38 9.82 19.00
CA VAL A 405 21.76 8.50 18.89
C VAL A 405 21.20 8.01 20.23
N ASP A 406 20.01 7.40 20.20
CA ASP A 406 19.36 6.78 21.36
C ASP A 406 19.35 5.25 21.25
N VAL A 407 19.24 4.71 20.04
CA VAL A 407 19.20 3.26 19.77
C VAL A 407 20.22 2.92 18.69
N VAL A 408 21.01 1.86 18.90
CA VAL A 408 21.80 1.25 17.83
C VAL A 408 21.06 0.02 17.33
N TRP A 409 20.75 -0.03 16.04
CA TRP A 409 20.31 -1.25 15.37
C TRP A 409 21.51 -1.91 14.70
N LEU A 410 21.83 -3.14 15.10
CA LEU A 410 22.82 -3.95 14.40
C LEU A 410 22.13 -4.82 13.36
N SER A 411 22.60 -4.73 12.10
CA SER A 411 22.36 -5.80 11.12
C SER A 411 22.93 -7.13 11.66
N PRO A 412 22.56 -8.30 11.10
CA PRO A 412 22.89 -9.61 11.69
C PRO A 412 24.37 -9.80 12.06
N ILE A 413 24.63 -10.20 13.32
CA ILE A 413 25.96 -10.52 13.87
C ILE A 413 26.12 -11.99 14.24
N TYR A 414 25.12 -12.79 13.95
CA TYR A 414 25.07 -14.22 14.27
C TYR A 414 26.01 -15.02 13.38
N LYS A 415 26.35 -16.23 13.81
CA LYS A 415 27.19 -17.12 13.01
C LYS A 415 26.56 -17.38 11.63
N SER A 416 27.27 -17.06 10.56
CA SER A 416 26.75 -17.11 9.19
C SER A 416 27.83 -17.47 8.17
N PRO A 417 27.50 -18.28 7.13
CA PRO A 417 28.37 -18.50 5.97
C PRO A 417 28.56 -17.28 5.06
N LEU A 418 27.77 -16.21 5.23
CA LEU A 418 27.77 -14.97 4.43
C LEU A 418 27.31 -15.13 2.97
N ALA A 419 26.46 -16.10 2.66
CA ALA A 419 25.85 -16.18 1.33
C ALA A 419 25.00 -14.93 1.00
N ASP A 420 24.38 -14.33 2.01
CA ASP A 420 23.73 -13.01 1.93
C ASP A 420 24.21 -12.12 3.09
N MET A 421 25.53 -12.17 3.32
CA MET A 421 26.26 -11.29 4.22
C MET A 421 25.70 -11.17 5.65
N GLY A 422 25.21 -12.28 6.22
CA GLY A 422 24.76 -12.37 7.61
C GLY A 422 23.29 -12.75 7.77
N TYR A 423 22.47 -12.57 6.72
CA TYR A 423 21.05 -12.95 6.73
C TYR A 423 20.83 -14.46 6.59
N ASP A 424 21.83 -15.21 6.12
CA ASP A 424 21.88 -16.66 6.17
C ASP A 424 22.48 -17.17 7.49
N ILE A 425 21.65 -17.26 8.55
CA ILE A 425 22.11 -17.57 9.92
C ILE A 425 22.20 -19.08 10.18
N SER A 426 23.38 -19.56 10.59
CA SER A 426 23.65 -20.96 10.94
C SER A 426 23.54 -21.27 12.44
N ASP A 427 23.65 -20.26 13.30
CA ASP A 427 23.38 -20.37 14.75
C ASP A 427 23.00 -18.99 15.30
N TYR A 428 21.74 -18.87 15.75
CA TYR A 428 21.18 -17.62 16.26
C TYR A 428 21.63 -17.22 17.66
N CYS A 429 22.18 -18.15 18.46
CA CYS A 429 22.57 -17.90 19.85
C CYS A 429 24.09 -17.72 20.00
N SER A 430 24.83 -17.74 18.88
CA SER A 430 26.27 -17.51 18.81
C SER A 430 26.57 -16.27 17.96
N ILE A 431 27.60 -15.52 18.36
CA ILE A 431 28.18 -14.45 17.54
C ILE A 431 29.11 -15.07 16.50
N ASP A 432 29.10 -14.55 15.26
CA ASP A 432 30.07 -14.97 14.27
C ASP A 432 31.50 -14.62 14.73
N PRO A 433 32.46 -15.56 14.68
CA PRO A 433 33.84 -15.29 15.11
C PRO A 433 34.50 -14.10 14.42
N ARG A 434 34.03 -13.68 13.23
CA ARG A 434 34.50 -12.46 12.55
C ARG A 434 34.12 -11.18 13.31
N TYR A 435 32.99 -11.17 14.01
CA TYR A 435 32.54 -10.01 14.79
C TYR A 435 33.04 -10.05 16.24
N GLY A 436 33.31 -11.24 16.78
CA GLY A 436 33.80 -11.43 18.14
C GLY A 436 33.07 -12.56 18.87
N THR A 437 32.87 -12.38 20.17
CA THR A 437 32.25 -13.37 21.06
C THR A 437 30.97 -12.84 21.71
N LEU A 438 30.19 -13.72 22.36
CA LEU A 438 29.08 -13.30 23.22
C LEU A 438 29.53 -12.35 24.33
N GLN A 439 30.76 -12.49 24.85
CA GLN A 439 31.30 -11.58 25.85
C GLN A 439 31.57 -10.18 25.27
N ASP A 440 32.00 -10.10 24.01
CA ASP A 440 32.18 -8.81 23.32
C ASP A 440 30.83 -8.13 23.07
N TRP A 441 29.79 -8.92 22.78
CA TRP A 441 28.42 -8.42 22.73
C TRP A 441 27.94 -7.89 24.08
N ASP A 442 28.16 -8.63 25.17
CA ASP A 442 27.82 -8.20 26.53
C ASP A 442 28.54 -6.87 26.88
N ASN A 443 29.81 -6.75 26.48
CA ASN A 443 30.60 -5.52 26.67
C ASN A 443 30.06 -4.35 25.84
N LEU A 444 29.64 -4.60 24.60
CA LEU A 444 29.03 -3.59 23.74
C LEU A 444 27.70 -3.10 24.32
N LEU A 445 26.83 -4.02 24.76
CA LEU A 445 25.56 -3.70 25.40
C LEU A 445 25.79 -2.85 26.65
N ALA A 446 26.70 -3.28 27.54
CA ALA A 446 27.05 -2.51 28.74
C ALA A 446 27.59 -1.11 28.39
N GLY A 447 28.38 -1.00 27.33
CA GLY A 447 28.89 0.27 26.82
C GLY A 447 27.81 1.22 26.30
N LEU A 448 26.77 0.67 25.63
CA LEU A 448 25.60 1.41 25.15
C LEU A 448 24.72 1.86 26.34
N HIS A 449 24.34 0.93 27.21
CA HIS A 449 23.51 1.20 28.39
C HIS A 449 24.17 2.19 29.34
N GLY A 450 25.48 2.11 29.53
CA GLY A 450 26.26 3.08 30.33
C GLY A 450 26.22 4.52 29.79
N ARG A 451 25.83 4.71 28.52
CA ARG A 451 25.61 6.00 27.86
C ARG A 451 24.13 6.36 27.71
N GLY A 452 23.25 5.57 28.32
CA GLY A 452 21.80 5.68 28.16
C GLY A 452 21.33 5.44 26.72
N MET A 453 22.08 4.66 25.94
CA MET A 453 21.66 4.19 24.61
C MET A 453 21.12 2.75 24.71
N LYS A 454 20.42 2.34 23.68
CA LYS A 454 19.70 1.06 23.58
C LYS A 454 20.28 0.21 22.44
N LEU A 455 20.09 -1.11 22.50
CA LEU A 455 20.54 -2.04 21.45
C LEU A 455 19.35 -2.81 20.86
N MET A 456 19.10 -2.62 19.56
CA MET A 456 18.13 -3.36 18.77
C MET A 456 18.85 -4.43 17.93
N MET A 457 18.37 -5.67 18.00
CA MET A 457 18.90 -6.81 17.25
C MET A 457 18.13 -7.04 15.96
N ASP A 458 18.76 -7.56 14.92
CA ASP A 458 18.08 -8.03 13.71
C ASP A 458 17.49 -9.43 13.91
N LEU A 459 16.20 -9.63 13.71
CA LEU A 459 15.50 -10.91 13.86
C LEU A 459 15.18 -11.47 12.47
N VAL A 460 16.03 -12.37 11.98
CA VAL A 460 15.89 -12.99 10.64
C VAL A 460 15.29 -14.38 10.77
N VAL A 461 13.97 -14.47 10.71
CA VAL A 461 13.22 -15.71 11.04
C VAL A 461 12.25 -16.15 9.96
N ASN A 462 12.27 -15.53 8.78
CA ASN A 462 11.63 -16.12 7.60
C ASN A 462 12.37 -17.38 7.13
N HIS A 463 13.69 -17.38 7.29
CA HIS A 463 14.60 -18.42 6.80
C HIS A 463 15.80 -18.57 7.74
N THR A 464 16.50 -19.70 7.66
CA THR A 464 17.83 -19.91 8.27
C THR A 464 18.87 -20.11 7.18
N SER A 465 20.14 -20.31 7.53
CA SER A 465 21.13 -20.91 6.64
C SER A 465 20.79 -22.39 6.36
N ASP A 466 21.21 -22.90 5.19
CA ASP A 466 21.26 -24.34 4.88
C ASP A 466 22.32 -25.11 5.72
N GLU A 467 23.14 -24.38 6.47
CA GLU A 467 24.12 -24.90 7.42
C GLU A 467 23.62 -24.84 8.88
N HIS A 468 22.38 -24.41 9.11
CA HIS A 468 21.76 -24.45 10.43
C HIS A 468 21.43 -25.89 10.84
N ASP A 469 21.66 -26.27 12.11
CA ASP A 469 21.41 -27.63 12.61
C ASP A 469 19.98 -28.11 12.33
N TRP A 470 19.01 -27.20 12.43
CA TRP A 470 17.61 -27.47 12.06
C TRP A 470 17.48 -27.94 10.61
N PHE A 471 18.14 -27.28 9.66
CA PHE A 471 18.07 -27.67 8.24
C PHE A 471 18.87 -28.95 7.98
N ILE A 472 20.05 -29.09 8.59
CA ILE A 472 20.88 -30.30 8.50
C ILE A 472 20.09 -31.54 8.97
N GLU A 473 19.36 -31.43 10.07
CA GLU A 473 18.44 -32.48 10.54
C GLU A 473 17.26 -32.66 9.59
N SER A 474 16.60 -31.58 9.16
CA SER A 474 15.43 -31.62 8.26
C SER A 474 15.73 -32.30 6.92
N ARG A 475 16.89 -32.01 6.32
CA ARG A 475 17.35 -32.62 5.06
C ARG A 475 17.90 -34.04 5.23
N SER A 476 18.04 -34.53 6.46
CA SER A 476 18.68 -35.83 6.72
C SER A 476 17.84 -37.01 6.23
N SER A 477 16.50 -36.90 6.29
CA SER A 477 15.54 -37.89 5.81
C SER A 477 14.11 -37.31 5.81
N LYS A 478 13.20 -37.90 5.04
CA LYS A 478 11.77 -37.54 5.04
C LYS A 478 11.05 -37.85 6.36
N THR A 479 11.67 -38.58 7.27
CA THR A 479 11.09 -39.01 8.56
C THR A 479 11.74 -38.35 9.77
N ASN A 480 12.70 -37.43 9.56
CA ASN A 480 13.31 -36.70 10.66
C ASN A 480 12.26 -35.83 11.38
N PRO A 481 12.27 -35.71 12.72
CA PRO A 481 11.31 -34.88 13.44
C PRO A 481 11.29 -33.40 13.01
N LYS A 482 12.42 -32.87 12.51
CA LYS A 482 12.53 -31.52 11.96
C LYS A 482 12.24 -31.44 10.45
N ARG A 483 11.74 -32.51 9.81
CA ARG A 483 11.42 -32.50 8.38
C ARG A 483 10.51 -31.32 8.03
N ASP A 484 9.41 -31.19 8.77
CA ASP A 484 8.42 -30.13 8.56
C ASP A 484 8.77 -28.80 9.25
N TRP A 485 10.02 -28.60 9.67
CA TRP A 485 10.51 -27.29 10.09
C TRP A 485 10.82 -26.39 8.88
N TYR A 486 10.97 -26.99 7.70
CA TYR A 486 11.15 -26.32 6.42
C TYR A 486 10.11 -26.83 5.43
N ILE A 487 9.98 -26.13 4.30
CA ILE A 487 8.95 -26.43 3.30
C ILE A 487 9.55 -27.33 2.21
N TRP A 488 9.23 -28.62 2.27
CA TRP A 488 9.66 -29.63 1.31
C TRP A 488 8.54 -30.09 0.38
N ARG A 489 8.80 -30.29 -0.90
CA ARG A 489 7.81 -30.78 -1.87
C ARG A 489 8.45 -31.71 -2.92
N PRO A 490 7.75 -32.76 -3.35
CA PRO A 490 8.25 -33.64 -4.41
C PRO A 490 8.37 -32.90 -5.75
N PRO A 491 9.24 -33.38 -6.66
CA PRO A 491 9.31 -32.89 -8.02
C PRO A 491 7.97 -33.05 -8.76
N LYS A 492 7.67 -32.10 -9.66
CA LYS A 492 6.73 -32.32 -10.77
C LYS A 492 7.52 -32.87 -11.97
N TYR A 493 6.84 -33.51 -12.91
CA TYR A 493 7.45 -33.96 -14.17
C TYR A 493 6.65 -33.44 -15.35
N ASP A 494 7.36 -32.92 -16.36
CA ASP A 494 6.72 -32.54 -17.62
C ASP A 494 6.42 -33.76 -18.50
N ALA A 495 5.71 -33.56 -19.62
CA ALA A 495 5.34 -34.64 -20.53
C ALA A 495 6.54 -35.38 -21.15
N ALA A 496 7.72 -34.76 -21.16
CA ALA A 496 8.96 -35.36 -21.64
C ALA A 496 9.73 -36.09 -20.52
N GLY A 497 9.20 -36.12 -19.29
CA GLY A 497 9.80 -36.77 -18.13
C GLY A 497 10.91 -35.94 -17.48
N ASN A 498 11.06 -34.65 -17.81
CA ASN A 498 12.04 -33.81 -17.14
C ASN A 498 11.52 -33.37 -15.77
N ARG A 499 12.43 -33.37 -14.79
CA ARG A 499 12.14 -32.89 -13.43
C ARG A 499 11.85 -31.39 -13.45
N ARG A 500 10.77 -30.99 -12.80
CA ARG A 500 10.32 -29.61 -12.64
C ARG A 500 10.13 -29.27 -11.16
N PRO A 501 10.35 -28.01 -10.77
CA PRO A 501 10.07 -27.57 -9.41
C PRO A 501 8.56 -27.68 -9.10
N PRO A 502 8.18 -27.71 -7.80
CA PRO A 502 6.80 -27.81 -7.35
C PRO A 502 5.85 -26.73 -7.89
N ASN A 503 6.35 -25.51 -8.14
CA ASN A 503 5.62 -24.44 -8.79
C ASN A 503 6.58 -23.50 -9.56
N ASN A 504 6.03 -22.50 -10.24
CA ASN A 504 6.75 -21.54 -11.07
C ASN A 504 7.24 -20.28 -10.33
N TRP A 505 7.38 -20.27 -9.00
CA TRP A 505 7.75 -19.06 -8.27
C TRP A 505 9.20 -18.62 -8.54
N LYS A 506 9.41 -17.31 -8.71
CA LYS A 506 10.72 -16.67 -8.91
C LYS A 506 11.34 -16.19 -7.60
N ALA A 507 12.60 -16.54 -7.36
CA ALA A 507 13.36 -16.07 -6.20
C ALA A 507 13.76 -14.61 -6.33
N GLN A 508 13.93 -13.93 -5.19
CA GLN A 508 14.33 -12.52 -5.16
C GLN A 508 15.73 -12.29 -5.74
N PHE A 509 16.64 -13.26 -5.57
CA PHE A 509 17.99 -13.24 -6.15
C PHE A 509 18.11 -14.08 -7.43
N GLN A 510 17.06 -14.05 -8.26
CA GLN A 510 16.95 -14.69 -9.57
C GLN A 510 16.81 -16.23 -9.54
N GLY A 511 16.20 -16.81 -10.59
CA GLY A 511 15.95 -18.26 -10.69
C GLY A 511 14.69 -18.75 -9.98
N SER A 512 14.60 -20.07 -9.78
CA SER A 512 13.50 -20.70 -9.03
C SER A 512 13.65 -20.46 -7.53
N VAL A 513 12.53 -20.43 -6.79
CA VAL A 513 12.54 -20.52 -5.31
C VAL A 513 12.75 -21.95 -4.80
N TRP A 514 13.00 -22.92 -5.67
CA TRP A 514 13.08 -24.33 -5.30
C TRP A 514 14.44 -24.91 -5.66
N GLU A 515 15.13 -25.44 -4.66
CA GLU A 515 16.41 -26.14 -4.84
C GLU A 515 16.22 -27.64 -4.56
N TYR A 516 16.83 -28.48 -5.38
CA TYR A 516 16.59 -29.93 -5.36
C TYR A 516 17.60 -30.63 -4.44
N ASP A 517 17.10 -31.43 -3.50
CA ASP A 517 17.93 -32.27 -2.63
C ASP A 517 17.94 -33.73 -3.13
N GLU A 518 19.05 -34.14 -3.73
CA GLU A 518 19.20 -35.50 -4.28
C GLU A 518 18.99 -36.61 -3.24
N LYS A 519 19.32 -36.33 -1.98
CA LYS A 519 19.26 -37.31 -0.89
C LYS A 519 17.83 -37.68 -0.54
N THR A 520 16.91 -36.72 -0.59
CA THR A 520 15.50 -36.94 -0.29
C THR A 520 14.60 -36.97 -1.52
N ASP A 521 15.11 -36.70 -2.72
CA ASP A 521 14.30 -36.67 -3.96
C ASP A 521 13.10 -35.70 -3.81
N GLU A 522 13.37 -34.53 -3.22
CA GLU A 522 12.42 -33.44 -3.02
C GLU A 522 13.12 -32.09 -3.20
N TYR A 523 12.32 -31.06 -3.44
CA TYR A 523 12.75 -29.67 -3.42
C TYR A 523 12.49 -29.04 -2.06
N TYR A 524 13.34 -28.11 -1.63
CA TYR A 524 13.05 -27.20 -0.52
C TYR A 524 12.84 -25.77 -1.01
N LEU A 525 11.97 -25.03 -0.33
CA LEU A 525 11.68 -23.63 -0.64
C LEU A 525 12.78 -22.69 -0.11
N HIS A 526 13.19 -21.73 -0.93
CA HIS A 526 14.01 -20.58 -0.58
C HIS A 526 13.53 -19.34 -1.38
N LEU A 527 12.95 -18.34 -0.71
CA LEU A 527 12.51 -17.11 -1.38
C LEU A 527 13.69 -16.22 -1.82
N PHE A 528 14.84 -16.40 -1.17
CA PHE A 528 16.07 -15.63 -1.38
C PHE A 528 17.17 -16.51 -2.00
N HIS A 529 18.36 -16.57 -1.40
CA HIS A 529 19.45 -17.42 -1.86
C HIS A 529 19.15 -18.92 -1.63
N THR A 530 19.73 -19.82 -2.42
CA THR A 530 19.59 -21.28 -2.23
C THR A 530 20.08 -21.77 -0.86
N LYS A 531 20.92 -20.96 -0.20
CA LYS A 531 21.42 -21.17 1.17
C LYS A 531 20.51 -20.57 2.25
N GLN A 532 19.35 -20.04 1.90
CA GLN A 532 18.37 -19.45 2.80
C GLN A 532 17.04 -20.24 2.75
N PRO A 533 17.02 -21.52 3.16
CA PRO A 533 15.79 -22.31 3.19
C PRO A 533 14.75 -21.67 4.14
N ASP A 534 13.53 -21.51 3.64
CA ASP A 534 12.42 -20.90 4.36
C ASP A 534 11.92 -21.79 5.51
N LEU A 535 11.78 -21.20 6.68
CA LEU A 535 11.15 -21.82 7.84
C LEU A 535 9.65 -22.01 7.60
N ASN A 536 9.13 -23.14 8.05
CA ASN A 536 7.72 -23.46 7.98
C ASN A 536 6.98 -22.98 9.23
N TRP A 537 6.48 -21.75 9.21
CA TRP A 537 5.76 -21.13 10.33
C TRP A 537 4.42 -21.79 10.66
N GLU A 538 3.87 -22.62 9.76
CA GLU A 538 2.70 -23.44 10.05
C GLU A 538 2.98 -24.46 11.17
N ASN A 539 4.25 -24.85 11.34
CA ASN A 539 4.68 -25.77 12.38
C ASN A 539 4.83 -25.02 13.74
N PRO A 540 4.03 -25.36 14.76
CA PRO A 540 4.12 -24.70 16.07
C PRO A 540 5.49 -24.87 16.74
N GLN A 541 6.21 -25.97 16.49
CA GLN A 541 7.54 -26.18 17.07
C GLN A 541 8.57 -25.19 16.52
N VAL A 542 8.41 -24.75 15.27
CA VAL A 542 9.26 -23.70 14.69
C VAL A 542 8.99 -22.38 15.40
N ARG A 543 7.72 -22.04 15.62
CA ARG A 543 7.35 -20.80 16.34
C ARG A 543 7.84 -20.83 17.78
N ASP A 544 7.68 -21.95 18.48
CA ASP A 544 8.21 -22.14 19.84
C ASP A 544 9.73 -21.94 19.89
N ALA A 545 10.48 -22.49 18.92
CA ALA A 545 11.92 -22.29 18.83
C ALA A 545 12.31 -20.83 18.54
N VAL A 546 11.53 -20.11 17.72
CA VAL A 546 11.70 -18.67 17.50
C VAL A 546 11.41 -17.88 18.78
N TRP A 547 10.39 -18.26 19.55
CA TRP A 547 10.12 -17.63 20.85
C TRP A 547 11.26 -17.83 21.84
N ASP A 548 11.85 -19.03 21.90
CA ASP A 548 13.02 -19.31 22.74
C ASP A 548 14.24 -18.50 22.34
N LEU A 549 14.48 -18.34 21.04
CA LEU A 549 15.52 -17.47 20.50
C LEU A 549 15.31 -16.01 20.94
N MET A 550 14.11 -15.48 20.77
CA MET A 550 13.84 -14.09 21.15
C MET A 550 14.05 -13.89 22.66
N ARG A 551 13.56 -14.82 23.48
CA ARG A 551 13.80 -14.82 24.93
C ARG A 551 15.27 -14.86 25.29
N PHE A 552 16.09 -15.64 24.59
CA PHE A 552 17.54 -15.66 24.81
C PHE A 552 18.17 -14.26 24.72
N TRP A 553 17.82 -13.47 23.71
CA TRP A 553 18.36 -12.11 23.54
C TRP A 553 17.73 -11.08 24.50
N ILE A 554 16.43 -11.21 24.79
CA ILE A 554 15.72 -10.37 25.77
C ILE A 554 16.30 -10.59 27.18
N ASP A 555 16.49 -11.85 27.59
CA ASP A 555 17.05 -12.22 28.90
C ASP A 555 18.50 -11.74 29.05
N ARG A 556 19.20 -11.56 27.91
CA ARG A 556 20.55 -10.98 27.86
C ARG A 556 20.54 -9.44 27.87
N GLY A 557 19.38 -8.81 27.71
CA GLY A 557 19.17 -7.38 27.88
C GLY A 557 19.12 -6.55 26.59
N CYS A 558 18.84 -7.16 25.42
CA CYS A 558 18.53 -6.35 24.24
C CYS A 558 17.26 -5.52 24.45
N ASP A 559 17.14 -4.41 23.73
CA ASP A 559 16.06 -3.43 23.91
C ASP A 559 15.04 -3.45 22.76
N GLY A 560 15.18 -4.36 21.80
CA GLY A 560 14.24 -4.44 20.69
C GLY A 560 14.70 -5.30 19.52
N PHE A 561 13.80 -5.39 18.53
CA PHE A 561 14.03 -6.17 17.31
C PHE A 561 13.62 -5.39 16.05
N ARG A 562 14.52 -5.36 15.06
CA ARG A 562 14.15 -5.15 13.66
C ARG A 562 13.88 -6.52 13.06
N MET A 563 12.72 -6.74 12.48
CA MET A 563 12.31 -8.08 12.02
C MET A 563 12.37 -8.16 10.50
N ASP A 564 13.35 -8.93 10.01
CA ASP A 564 13.63 -9.11 8.58
C ASP A 564 12.48 -9.79 7.85
N VAL A 565 12.03 -9.14 6.77
CA VAL A 565 10.93 -9.59 5.89
C VAL A 565 9.78 -10.29 6.61
N ILE A 566 9.39 -9.77 7.78
CA ILE A 566 8.46 -10.43 8.71
C ILE A 566 7.09 -10.67 8.07
N ASN A 567 6.74 -9.89 7.04
CA ASN A 567 5.50 -10.07 6.30
C ASN A 567 5.50 -11.32 5.39
N LEU A 568 6.63 -12.01 5.21
CA LEU A 568 6.76 -13.18 4.32
C LEU A 568 6.64 -14.52 5.05
N ILE A 569 6.48 -14.52 6.38
CA ILE A 569 6.50 -15.74 7.20
C ILE A 569 5.31 -16.68 6.95
N SER A 570 4.19 -16.17 6.43
CA SER A 570 3.00 -16.97 6.09
C SER A 570 2.91 -17.18 4.58
N LYS A 571 2.87 -18.43 4.13
CA LYS A 571 2.74 -18.79 2.72
C LYS A 571 1.31 -19.26 2.43
N VAL A 572 0.80 -18.99 1.23
CA VAL A 572 -0.52 -19.50 0.82
C VAL A 572 -0.52 -21.03 0.77
N ASP A 573 -1.58 -21.63 1.33
CA ASP A 573 -1.73 -23.08 1.39
C ASP A 573 -1.68 -23.73 0.01
N GLY A 574 -1.10 -24.93 -0.07
CA GLY A 574 -0.87 -25.65 -1.32
C GLY A 574 0.25 -25.10 -2.22
N LEU A 575 0.76 -23.88 -1.97
CA LEU A 575 1.83 -23.23 -2.76
C LEU A 575 1.52 -23.21 -4.27
N PRO A 576 0.37 -22.63 -4.69
CA PRO A 576 -0.09 -22.68 -6.08
C PRO A 576 0.88 -21.98 -7.02
N ASP A 577 0.82 -22.31 -8.32
CA ASP A 577 1.55 -21.55 -9.34
C ASP A 577 1.15 -20.07 -9.32
N ALA A 578 2.13 -19.19 -9.47
CA ALA A 578 1.91 -17.77 -9.65
C ALA A 578 1.35 -17.49 -11.07
N PRO A 579 0.51 -16.45 -11.22
CA PRO A 579 0.03 -16.03 -12.53
C PRO A 579 1.18 -15.76 -13.50
N VAL A 580 1.05 -16.24 -14.74
CA VAL A 580 2.01 -15.94 -15.80
C VAL A 580 1.78 -14.52 -16.30
N THR A 581 2.65 -13.59 -15.88
CA THR A 581 2.60 -12.17 -16.28
C THR A 581 3.67 -11.83 -17.32
N ILE A 582 4.76 -12.59 -17.37
CA ILE A 582 5.83 -12.45 -18.36
C ILE A 582 6.01 -13.81 -19.04
N PRO A 583 5.37 -14.07 -20.19
CA PRO A 583 5.36 -15.38 -20.84
C PRO A 583 6.75 -15.94 -21.18
N GLU A 584 7.73 -15.06 -21.35
CA GLU A 584 9.11 -15.40 -21.71
C GLU A 584 9.96 -15.85 -20.51
N ASP A 585 9.49 -15.56 -19.29
CA ASP A 585 10.18 -15.94 -18.05
C ASP A 585 9.64 -17.31 -17.57
N GLU A 586 10.53 -18.27 -17.33
CA GLU A 586 10.13 -19.58 -16.78
C GLU A 586 9.52 -19.45 -15.36
N TYR A 587 10.04 -18.51 -14.58
CA TYR A 587 9.61 -18.26 -13.20
C TYR A 587 8.92 -16.90 -13.08
N GLN A 588 7.82 -16.87 -12.33
CA GLN A 588 6.89 -15.74 -12.23
C GLN A 588 6.92 -15.11 -10.84
N ASN A 589 6.52 -13.83 -10.76
CA ASN A 589 6.43 -13.12 -9.50
C ASN A 589 5.31 -13.70 -8.62
N ALA A 590 5.71 -14.38 -7.55
CA ALA A 590 4.80 -15.01 -6.60
C ALA A 590 4.57 -14.18 -5.33
N THR A 591 5.03 -12.94 -5.29
CA THR A 591 4.95 -12.07 -4.10
C THR A 591 3.55 -12.00 -3.49
N PRO A 592 2.44 -11.89 -4.25
CA PRO A 592 1.09 -11.92 -3.67
C PRO A 592 0.71 -13.24 -2.97
N LEU A 593 1.48 -14.32 -3.15
CA LEU A 593 1.23 -15.65 -2.58
C LEU A 593 2.01 -15.92 -1.29
N PHE A 594 2.90 -15.01 -0.89
CA PHE A 594 3.67 -15.15 0.35
C PHE A 594 3.84 -13.83 1.13
N ALA A 595 3.74 -12.66 0.48
CA ALA A 595 3.75 -11.39 1.18
C ALA A 595 2.38 -11.11 1.80
N ASN A 596 2.39 -10.83 3.10
CA ASN A 596 1.20 -10.68 3.92
C ASN A 596 0.27 -11.91 3.83
N GLY A 597 0.87 -13.12 3.87
CA GLY A 597 0.12 -14.36 3.75
C GLY A 597 -1.00 -14.52 4.78
N PRO A 598 -1.91 -15.49 4.57
CA PRO A 598 -3.20 -15.55 5.24
C PRO A 598 -3.14 -15.60 6.78
N ARG A 599 -2.03 -16.09 7.35
CA ARG A 599 -1.83 -16.23 8.79
C ARG A 599 -0.76 -15.29 9.36
N VAL A 600 -0.23 -14.34 8.59
CA VAL A 600 0.88 -13.46 9.02
C VAL A 600 0.54 -12.71 10.32
N HIS A 601 -0.65 -12.09 10.39
CA HIS A 601 -1.10 -11.35 11.57
C HIS A 601 -1.42 -12.28 12.74
N GLU A 602 -1.81 -13.53 12.47
CA GLU A 602 -1.99 -14.53 13.53
C GLU A 602 -0.64 -14.84 14.19
N PHE A 603 0.39 -15.09 13.39
CA PHE A 603 1.74 -15.39 13.89
C PHE A 603 2.38 -14.21 14.63
N ILE A 604 2.17 -12.98 14.17
CA ILE A 604 2.71 -11.79 14.84
C ILE A 604 1.94 -11.48 16.13
N LYS A 605 0.62 -11.70 16.19
CA LYS A 605 -0.12 -11.60 17.46
C LYS A 605 0.28 -12.67 18.45
N GLU A 606 0.59 -13.88 17.95
CA GLU A 606 1.16 -14.96 18.75
C GLU A 606 2.54 -14.55 19.30
N MET A 607 3.42 -13.97 18.46
CA MET A 607 4.71 -13.39 18.87
C MET A 607 4.55 -12.35 19.98
N PHE A 608 3.63 -11.41 19.76
CA PHE A 608 3.36 -10.36 20.74
C PHE A 608 2.93 -10.96 22.07
N THR A 609 1.96 -11.88 22.04
CA THR A 609 1.40 -12.48 23.26
C THR A 609 2.43 -13.32 24.02
N ASN A 610 3.22 -14.12 23.31
CA ASN A 610 4.13 -15.09 23.94
C ASN A 610 5.50 -14.51 24.30
N VAL A 611 5.90 -13.40 23.68
CA VAL A 611 7.27 -12.86 23.82
C VAL A 611 7.29 -11.35 24.06
N LEU A 612 6.71 -10.54 23.17
CA LEU A 612 6.94 -9.09 23.23
C LEU A 612 6.19 -8.42 24.39
N SER A 613 4.99 -8.92 24.69
CA SER A 613 4.13 -8.35 25.72
C SER A 613 4.75 -8.50 27.11
N GLY A 614 4.72 -7.41 27.90
CA GLY A 614 5.31 -7.38 29.23
C GLY A 614 6.78 -6.93 29.27
N HIS A 615 7.39 -6.67 28.11
CA HIS A 615 8.73 -6.07 28.01
C HIS A 615 8.65 -4.65 27.44
N ASP A 616 9.59 -3.79 27.85
CA ASP A 616 9.75 -2.44 27.31
C ASP A 616 10.73 -2.48 26.13
N LEU A 617 10.25 -2.94 24.97
CA LEU A 617 11.02 -3.15 23.76
C LEU A 617 10.55 -2.22 22.63
N ILE A 618 11.46 -1.90 21.69
CA ILE A 618 11.11 -1.33 20.40
C ILE A 618 11.04 -2.44 19.32
N THR A 619 10.00 -2.42 18.50
CA THR A 619 9.84 -3.36 17.39
C THR A 619 9.60 -2.65 16.06
N VAL A 620 10.34 -3.04 15.02
CA VAL A 620 10.10 -2.57 13.66
C VAL A 620 10.09 -3.75 12.70
N GLY A 621 8.98 -3.95 12.01
CA GLY A 621 8.86 -4.97 10.97
C GLY A 621 9.35 -4.44 9.64
N GLU A 622 10.14 -5.22 8.91
CA GLU A 622 10.39 -4.96 7.51
C GLU A 622 9.31 -5.62 6.65
N ALA A 623 8.55 -4.83 5.88
CA ALA A 623 7.44 -5.33 5.07
C ALA A 623 7.59 -4.96 3.59
N PRO A 624 8.57 -5.53 2.87
CA PRO A 624 8.71 -5.30 1.45
C PRO A 624 7.45 -5.74 0.70
N PHE A 625 7.27 -5.20 -0.51
CA PHE A 625 6.16 -5.53 -1.40
C PHE A 625 4.75 -5.19 -0.87
N THR A 626 4.66 -4.48 0.25
CA THR A 626 3.39 -4.06 0.85
C THR A 626 3.23 -2.55 0.66
N TYR A 627 2.41 -2.18 -0.32
CA TYR A 627 2.14 -0.77 -0.65
C TYR A 627 0.75 -0.31 -0.18
N SER A 628 -0.09 -1.24 0.26
CA SER A 628 -1.40 -0.91 0.83
C SER A 628 -1.24 -0.34 2.23
N THR A 629 -1.70 0.89 2.41
CA THR A 629 -1.73 1.56 3.72
C THR A 629 -2.57 0.79 4.74
N THR A 630 -3.68 0.16 4.32
CA THR A 630 -4.53 -0.63 5.22
C THR A 630 -3.83 -1.89 5.68
N GLU A 631 -3.07 -2.56 4.81
CA GLU A 631 -2.32 -3.77 5.21
C GLU A 631 -1.17 -3.40 6.14
N VAL A 632 -0.38 -2.37 5.83
CA VAL A 632 0.71 -1.93 6.73
C VAL A 632 0.16 -1.45 8.08
N ALA A 633 -0.97 -0.73 8.10
CA ALA A 633 -1.59 -0.28 9.33
C ALA A 633 -1.96 -1.43 10.27
N ARG A 634 -2.34 -2.59 9.74
CA ARG A 634 -2.68 -3.75 10.58
C ARG A 634 -1.52 -4.19 11.48
N TYR A 635 -0.28 -4.12 10.97
CA TYR A 635 0.92 -4.47 11.75
C TYR A 635 1.20 -3.51 12.90
N VAL A 636 0.83 -2.23 12.80
CA VAL A 636 1.35 -1.18 13.71
C VAL A 636 0.28 -0.46 14.51
N LEU A 637 -1.00 -0.62 14.16
CA LEU A 637 -2.08 -0.02 14.92
C LEU A 637 -2.11 -0.61 16.33
N PRO A 638 -2.04 0.21 17.40
CA PRO A 638 -1.94 -0.29 18.77
C PRO A 638 -3.05 -1.28 19.17
N ALA A 639 -4.25 -1.12 18.59
CA ALA A 639 -5.38 -2.02 18.82
C ALA A 639 -5.10 -3.48 18.39
N ASN A 640 -4.22 -3.69 17.42
CA ASN A 640 -3.91 -5.03 16.91
C ASN A 640 -2.91 -5.79 17.77
N LYS A 641 -2.12 -5.11 18.61
CA LYS A 641 -1.10 -5.71 19.46
C LYS A 641 -0.14 -6.60 18.65
N GLU A 642 0.50 -5.97 17.66
CA GLU A 642 1.46 -6.61 16.77
C GLU A 642 2.84 -5.94 16.96
N LEU A 643 3.22 -4.99 16.11
CA LEU A 643 4.50 -4.28 16.13
C LEU A 643 4.32 -2.78 16.43
N ASP A 644 5.41 -2.07 16.74
CA ASP A 644 5.35 -0.62 17.00
C ASP A 644 5.38 0.21 15.71
N MET A 645 6.14 -0.25 14.70
CA MET A 645 6.28 0.40 13.40
C MET A 645 6.68 -0.60 12.30
N VAL A 646 6.64 -0.15 11.05
CA VAL A 646 7.06 -0.93 9.88
C VAL A 646 7.90 -0.08 8.94
N PHE A 647 8.95 -0.67 8.35
CA PHE A 647 9.62 -0.14 7.17
C PHE A 647 8.79 -0.46 5.93
N HIS A 648 8.15 0.57 5.37
CA HIS A 648 7.53 0.49 4.05
C HIS A 648 8.55 0.80 2.96
N PHE A 649 8.45 0.12 1.83
CA PHE A 649 9.45 0.22 0.76
C PHE A 649 9.06 1.18 -0.37
N GLU A 650 7.89 1.79 -0.27
CA GLU A 650 7.33 2.59 -1.37
C GLU A 650 8.23 3.74 -1.81
N LEU A 651 8.75 4.52 -0.86
CA LEU A 651 9.61 5.66 -1.17
C LEU A 651 10.94 5.20 -1.78
N VAL A 652 11.59 4.24 -1.15
CA VAL A 652 12.89 3.72 -1.62
C VAL A 652 12.77 2.90 -2.90
N ASN A 653 11.56 2.48 -3.29
CA ASN A 653 11.30 1.84 -4.57
C ASN A 653 10.72 2.78 -5.63
N LEU A 654 10.55 4.08 -5.34
CA LEU A 654 9.99 5.06 -6.28
C LEU A 654 10.71 5.03 -7.64
N ASP A 655 12.03 4.96 -7.64
CA ASP A 655 12.90 4.90 -8.81
C ASP A 655 13.05 3.46 -9.38
N SER A 656 12.11 2.55 -9.07
CA SER A 656 12.04 1.20 -9.66
C SER A 656 10.99 1.14 -10.76
N MET A 657 11.26 0.35 -11.79
CA MET A 657 10.26 0.05 -12.82
C MET A 657 9.14 -0.86 -12.27
N PRO A 658 7.85 -0.46 -12.37
CA PRO A 658 6.72 -1.30 -11.96
C PRO A 658 6.76 -2.66 -12.68
N GLN A 659 6.51 -3.75 -11.94
CA GLN A 659 6.53 -5.14 -12.43
C GLN A 659 7.88 -5.66 -12.96
N ARG A 660 8.97 -4.87 -12.90
CA ARG A 660 10.33 -5.32 -13.25
C ARG A 660 11.20 -5.51 -12.00
N LYS A 661 12.39 -6.10 -12.19
CA LYS A 661 13.37 -6.33 -11.13
C LYS A 661 13.74 -5.01 -10.43
N PRO A 662 13.84 -4.98 -9.07
CA PRO A 662 14.09 -3.76 -8.30
C PRO A 662 15.34 -2.96 -8.71
N LEU A 663 16.32 -3.61 -9.35
CA LEU A 663 17.60 -3.01 -9.73
C LEU A 663 17.53 -2.17 -11.02
N VAL A 664 16.43 -2.21 -11.78
CA VAL A 664 16.26 -1.36 -12.98
C VAL A 664 15.82 0.04 -12.56
N TYR A 665 16.62 1.04 -12.88
CA TYR A 665 16.34 2.43 -12.56
C TYR A 665 15.28 3.03 -13.48
N ARG A 666 14.42 3.87 -12.91
CA ARG A 666 13.62 4.82 -13.67
C ARG A 666 13.78 6.24 -13.11
N PRO A 667 13.69 7.27 -13.96
CA PRO A 667 13.50 8.64 -13.50
C PRO A 667 12.22 8.78 -12.67
N TRP A 668 12.25 9.71 -11.73
CA TRP A 668 11.14 10.06 -10.84
C TRP A 668 10.98 11.58 -10.79
N LYS A 669 9.79 12.04 -10.39
CA LYS A 669 9.48 13.45 -10.16
C LYS A 669 9.18 13.74 -8.69
N LEU A 670 9.45 14.97 -8.24
CA LEU A 670 9.18 15.38 -6.87
C LEU A 670 7.71 15.21 -6.43
N PRO A 671 6.68 15.44 -7.27
CA PRO A 671 5.30 15.16 -6.88
C PRO A 671 5.06 13.68 -6.53
N GLU A 672 5.70 12.74 -7.23
CA GLU A 672 5.60 11.30 -6.89
C GLU A 672 6.23 11.01 -5.52
N PHE A 673 7.41 11.59 -5.25
CA PHE A 673 8.11 11.45 -3.98
C PHE A 673 7.29 12.02 -2.81
N THR A 674 6.81 13.24 -2.97
CA THR A 674 6.10 13.98 -1.91
C THR A 674 4.69 13.43 -1.67
N GLU A 675 4.05 12.85 -2.67
CA GLU A 675 2.78 12.14 -2.52
C GLU A 675 2.94 10.85 -1.69
N ILE A 676 4.03 10.10 -1.88
CA ILE A 676 4.34 8.95 -1.02
C ILE A 676 4.56 9.43 0.43
N VAL A 677 5.37 10.48 0.63
CA VAL A 677 5.60 11.05 1.96
C VAL A 677 4.28 11.50 2.60
N ASN A 678 3.45 12.25 1.86
CA ASN A 678 2.15 12.73 2.32
C ASN A 678 1.24 11.57 2.77
N ARG A 679 1.17 10.50 1.97
CA ARG A 679 0.37 9.32 2.30
C ARG A 679 0.79 8.69 3.62
N TRP A 680 2.07 8.39 3.79
CA TRP A 680 2.57 7.74 5.01
C TRP A 680 2.52 8.66 6.23
N GLN A 681 2.70 9.98 6.04
CA GLN A 681 2.60 10.96 7.13
C GLN A 681 1.17 11.19 7.63
N THR A 682 0.14 10.89 6.84
CA THR A 682 -1.28 11.11 7.19
C THR A 682 -2.04 9.81 7.48
N CYS A 683 -1.55 8.68 6.97
CA CYS A 683 -2.14 7.35 7.11
C CYS A 683 -2.43 6.97 8.57
N PHE A 684 -3.71 6.75 8.88
CA PHE A 684 -4.22 6.23 10.18
C PHE A 684 -3.61 6.87 11.44
N ARG A 685 -3.12 8.12 11.35
CA ARG A 685 -2.43 8.81 12.45
C ARG A 685 -3.31 8.95 13.68
N GLN A 686 -4.58 9.29 13.47
CA GLN A 686 -5.58 9.43 14.54
C GLN A 686 -5.87 8.10 15.25
N GLU A 687 -5.64 6.96 14.58
CA GLU A 687 -5.81 5.62 15.15
C GLU A 687 -4.53 5.09 15.82
N GLY A 688 -3.45 5.88 15.81
CA GLY A 688 -2.20 5.58 16.49
C GLY A 688 -1.10 5.01 15.61
N PHE A 689 -1.27 5.01 14.27
CA PHE A 689 -0.24 4.57 13.33
C PHE A 689 1.07 5.33 13.51
N TRP A 690 2.19 4.62 13.53
CA TRP A 690 3.52 5.18 13.72
C TRP A 690 4.49 4.81 12.59
N ASN A 691 5.17 5.80 12.03
CA ASN A 691 6.13 5.62 10.95
C ASN A 691 7.53 5.33 11.48
N ALA A 692 8.28 4.51 10.72
CA ALA A 692 9.73 4.53 10.72
C ALA A 692 10.21 5.46 9.58
N ILE A 693 10.99 6.50 9.89
CA ILE A 693 11.49 7.48 8.93
C ILE A 693 12.92 7.12 8.53
N TYR A 694 13.11 6.79 7.25
CA TYR A 694 14.40 6.45 6.68
C TYR A 694 14.41 6.68 5.17
N ILE A 695 15.58 6.97 4.60
CA ILE A 695 15.82 6.94 3.15
C ILE A 695 17.13 6.23 2.77
N GLU A 696 17.87 5.73 3.76
CA GLU A 696 19.03 4.85 3.61
C GLU A 696 18.91 3.65 4.56
N ASN A 697 19.43 2.51 4.11
CA ASN A 697 19.77 1.37 4.93
C ASN A 697 20.79 0.52 4.15
N HIS A 698 21.21 -0.61 4.72
CA HIS A 698 22.16 -1.55 4.09
C HIS A 698 21.72 -2.24 2.78
N ASP A 699 20.45 -2.08 2.37
CA ASP A 699 19.89 -2.58 1.11
C ASP A 699 19.56 -1.45 0.11
N GLN A 700 19.94 -0.20 0.41
CA GLN A 700 19.69 0.94 -0.46
C GLN A 700 21.00 1.62 -0.89
N GLY A 701 20.99 2.17 -2.11
CA GLY A 701 22.01 3.15 -2.50
C GLY A 701 21.90 4.45 -1.68
N ARG A 702 22.97 5.24 -1.66
CA ARG A 702 23.09 6.47 -0.87
C ARG A 702 22.09 7.53 -1.32
N SER A 703 21.44 8.17 -0.35
CA SER A 703 20.34 9.10 -0.55
C SER A 703 20.75 10.31 -1.39
N VAL A 704 21.94 10.88 -1.14
CA VAL A 704 22.43 12.04 -1.87
C VAL A 704 22.61 11.77 -3.37
N THR A 705 22.97 10.54 -3.75
CA THR A 705 23.09 10.12 -5.16
C THR A 705 21.74 9.83 -5.81
N ARG A 706 20.77 9.33 -5.04
CA ARG A 706 19.46 8.86 -5.54
C ARG A 706 18.41 9.97 -5.59
N TRP A 707 18.35 10.79 -4.54
CA TRP A 707 17.27 11.74 -4.29
C TRP A 707 17.69 13.20 -4.49
N ALA A 708 18.98 13.46 -4.72
CA ALA A 708 19.50 14.81 -4.93
C ALA A 708 20.72 14.83 -5.88
N ASN A 709 21.81 15.51 -5.50
CA ASN A 709 23.01 15.64 -6.30
C ASN A 709 24.27 15.49 -5.44
N ASP A 710 25.10 14.51 -5.78
CA ASP A 710 26.31 14.08 -5.07
C ASP A 710 27.62 14.56 -5.70
N SER A 711 27.55 15.47 -6.68
CA SER A 711 28.73 16.16 -7.20
C SER A 711 29.41 16.99 -6.10
N ASP A 712 30.71 17.18 -6.22
CA ASP A 712 31.50 17.88 -5.19
C ASP A 712 30.99 19.31 -4.88
N VAL A 713 30.32 19.95 -5.86
CA VAL A 713 29.69 21.27 -5.69
C VAL A 713 28.44 21.21 -4.81
N TRP A 714 27.59 20.19 -4.98
CA TRP A 714 26.24 20.15 -4.40
C TRP A 714 26.08 19.19 -3.23
N ARG A 715 26.95 18.18 -3.10
CA ARG A 715 26.82 17.08 -2.13
C ARG A 715 26.54 17.56 -0.70
N THR A 716 27.30 18.53 -0.21
CA THR A 716 27.17 19.01 1.17
C THR A 716 25.80 19.66 1.41
N VAL A 717 25.37 20.57 0.55
CA VAL A 717 24.11 21.31 0.76
C VAL A 717 22.88 20.42 0.53
N SER A 718 22.94 19.52 -0.47
CA SER A 718 21.87 18.60 -0.79
C SER A 718 21.70 17.51 0.28
N ALA A 719 22.80 16.97 0.83
CA ALA A 719 22.76 16.04 1.96
C ALA A 719 22.12 16.67 3.21
N LYS A 720 22.43 17.96 3.49
CA LYS A 720 21.79 18.69 4.58
C LYS A 720 20.29 18.92 4.34
N MET A 721 19.88 19.18 3.09
CA MET A 721 18.46 19.31 2.74
C MET A 721 17.70 18.00 2.99
N LEU A 722 18.27 16.86 2.58
CA LEU A 722 17.71 15.53 2.84
C LEU A 722 17.66 15.20 4.35
N ALA A 723 18.71 15.55 5.10
CA ALA A 723 18.69 15.43 6.55
C ALA A 723 17.54 16.24 7.17
N MET A 724 17.33 17.47 6.70
CA MET A 724 16.24 18.34 7.15
C MET A 724 14.87 17.75 6.83
N LEU A 725 14.69 17.17 5.63
CA LEU A 725 13.49 16.42 5.29
C LEU A 725 13.20 15.38 6.38
N GLU A 726 14.12 14.45 6.62
CA GLU A 726 13.89 13.33 7.52
C GLU A 726 13.58 13.77 8.96
N VAL A 727 14.42 14.65 9.53
CA VAL A 727 14.25 15.08 10.93
C VAL A 727 13.01 15.94 11.18
N THR A 728 12.30 16.36 10.13
CA THR A 728 11.07 17.14 10.23
C THR A 728 9.82 16.39 9.79
N LEU A 729 9.91 15.08 9.51
CA LEU A 729 8.77 14.16 9.36
C LEU A 729 8.37 13.51 10.70
N GLY A 730 7.11 13.10 10.83
CA GLY A 730 6.55 12.45 12.01
C GLY A 730 6.75 10.93 12.00
N GLY A 731 7.38 10.40 13.07
CA GLY A 731 7.79 9.00 13.19
C GLY A 731 9.09 8.83 13.97
N THR A 732 9.60 7.61 14.10
CA THR A 732 10.91 7.33 14.69
C THR A 732 12.00 7.51 13.63
N GLN A 733 13.06 8.27 13.93
CA GLN A 733 14.12 8.57 12.95
C GLN A 733 15.14 7.44 12.89
N TYR A 734 15.47 6.97 11.68
CA TYR A 734 16.56 6.04 11.43
C TYR A 734 17.65 6.73 10.60
N VAL A 735 18.91 6.65 11.04
CA VAL A 735 20.09 7.15 10.34
C VAL A 735 20.97 5.96 10.00
N PHE A 736 21.40 5.83 8.76
CA PHE A 736 22.29 4.75 8.33
C PHE A 736 23.76 5.19 8.31
N GLN A 737 24.67 4.28 8.66
CA GLN A 737 26.10 4.61 8.73
C GLN A 737 26.64 5.25 7.44
N GLY A 738 27.22 6.45 7.57
CA GLY A 738 27.76 7.22 6.46
C GLY A 738 26.82 8.31 5.92
N GLN A 739 25.52 8.20 6.18
CA GLN A 739 24.53 9.23 5.82
C GLN A 739 24.83 10.55 6.53
N GLU A 740 25.30 10.48 7.78
CA GLU A 740 25.63 11.63 8.62
C GLU A 740 26.87 12.40 8.15
N ILE A 741 27.72 11.79 7.32
CA ILE A 741 28.86 12.46 6.68
C ILE A 741 28.64 12.71 5.18
N GLY A 742 27.46 12.37 4.65
CA GLY A 742 27.12 12.55 3.24
C GLY A 742 27.87 11.61 2.30
N MET A 743 28.08 10.35 2.69
CA MET A 743 28.62 9.33 1.79
C MET A 743 27.75 9.20 0.53
N ARG A 744 28.40 9.03 -0.62
CA ARG A 744 27.76 8.85 -1.93
C ARG A 744 28.00 7.45 -2.48
N ASN A 745 27.25 7.06 -3.52
CA ASN A 745 27.54 5.82 -4.24
C ASN A 745 28.98 5.84 -4.77
N PHE A 746 29.64 4.69 -4.78
CA PHE A 746 30.96 4.56 -5.39
C PHE A 746 30.85 4.78 -6.92
N PRO A 747 31.94 5.23 -7.58
CA PRO A 747 31.85 5.70 -8.96
C PRO A 747 31.61 4.57 -9.95
N ARG A 748 30.87 4.89 -11.03
CA ARG A 748 30.54 4.01 -12.14
C ARG A 748 31.75 3.29 -12.78
N SER A 749 32.93 3.89 -12.66
CA SER A 749 34.20 3.40 -13.22
C SER A 749 34.77 2.17 -12.51
N TRP A 750 34.29 1.82 -11.32
CA TRP A 750 34.73 0.66 -10.55
C TRP A 750 34.38 -0.68 -11.24
N GLY A 751 33.30 -0.71 -12.02
CA GLY A 751 32.89 -1.90 -12.79
C GLY A 751 32.31 -3.04 -11.93
N ILE A 752 31.90 -4.13 -12.58
CA ILE A 752 31.14 -5.22 -11.96
C ILE A 752 31.93 -5.99 -10.88
N SER A 753 33.25 -6.02 -10.96
CA SER A 753 34.12 -6.75 -10.02
C SER A 753 34.08 -6.21 -8.58
N GLU A 754 33.62 -4.97 -8.39
CA GLU A 754 33.55 -4.32 -7.08
C GLU A 754 32.18 -4.51 -6.40
N TYR A 755 31.16 -4.97 -7.14
CA TYR A 755 29.87 -5.35 -6.56
C TYR A 755 30.00 -6.76 -5.99
N LYS A 756 29.85 -6.93 -4.67
CA LYS A 756 30.01 -8.22 -3.99
C LYS A 756 28.67 -8.88 -3.68
N ASP A 757 27.62 -8.07 -3.68
CA ASP A 757 26.27 -8.52 -3.39
C ASP A 757 25.76 -9.56 -4.39
N VAL A 758 25.14 -10.61 -3.87
CA VAL A 758 24.61 -11.71 -4.66
C VAL A 758 23.51 -11.26 -5.62
N ASN A 759 22.67 -10.30 -5.21
CA ASN A 759 21.63 -9.75 -6.07
C ASN A 759 22.23 -8.98 -7.27
N SER A 760 23.23 -8.13 -7.04
CA SER A 760 23.95 -7.42 -8.10
C SER A 760 24.62 -8.39 -9.08
N GLN A 761 25.32 -9.40 -8.56
CA GLN A 761 26.05 -10.39 -9.36
C GLN A 761 25.11 -11.28 -10.19
N ASN A 762 24.04 -11.79 -9.58
CA ASN A 762 23.08 -12.64 -10.28
C ASN A 762 22.26 -11.84 -11.30
N PHE A 763 21.86 -10.60 -10.99
CA PHE A 763 21.20 -9.70 -11.94
C PHE A 763 22.06 -9.44 -13.18
N TYR A 764 23.33 -9.08 -12.99
CA TYR A 764 24.27 -8.88 -14.10
C TYR A 764 24.44 -10.15 -14.94
N ARG A 765 24.65 -11.29 -14.29
CA ARG A 765 24.88 -12.59 -14.96
C ARG A 765 23.68 -13.06 -15.75
N GLU A 766 22.46 -12.88 -15.24
CA GLU A 766 21.24 -13.27 -15.95
C GLU A 766 21.09 -12.47 -17.25
N ILE A 767 21.28 -11.15 -17.20
CA ILE A 767 21.18 -10.29 -18.40
C ILE A 767 22.31 -10.62 -19.38
N LEU A 768 23.54 -10.80 -18.88
CA LEU A 768 24.68 -11.19 -19.71
C LEU A 768 24.42 -12.51 -20.44
N THR A 769 23.94 -13.53 -19.72
CA THR A 769 23.62 -14.84 -20.30
C THR A 769 22.57 -14.72 -21.40
N LYS A 770 21.51 -13.94 -21.16
CA LYS A 770 20.47 -13.68 -22.16
C LYS A 770 21.04 -13.01 -23.40
N ARG A 771 21.82 -11.93 -23.24
CA ARG A 771 22.44 -11.21 -24.35
C ARG A 771 23.46 -12.05 -25.13
N LEU A 772 24.21 -12.92 -24.45
CA LEU A 772 25.13 -13.87 -25.09
C LEU A 772 24.38 -14.83 -26.03
N LEU A 773 23.26 -15.39 -25.56
CA LEU A 773 22.42 -16.27 -26.36
C LEU A 773 21.84 -15.53 -27.57
N GLU A 774 21.31 -14.32 -27.37
CA GLU A 774 20.76 -13.46 -28.43
C GLU A 774 21.82 -13.00 -29.45
N SER A 775 23.08 -12.87 -29.02
CA SER A 775 24.19 -12.43 -29.88
C SER A 775 24.72 -13.52 -30.83
N GLY A 776 24.27 -14.76 -30.69
CA GLY A 776 24.77 -15.90 -31.47
C GLY A 776 26.17 -16.36 -31.05
N GLY A 777 26.53 -16.21 -29.77
CA GLY A 777 27.80 -16.71 -29.23
C GLY A 777 29.00 -15.78 -29.46
N LYS A 778 28.78 -14.45 -29.50
CA LYS A 778 29.89 -13.49 -29.45
C LYS A 778 30.69 -13.67 -28.15
N ALA A 779 31.94 -13.20 -28.15
CA ALA A 779 32.75 -13.17 -26.94
C ALA A 779 32.09 -12.30 -25.86
N GLU A 780 32.15 -12.74 -24.60
CA GLU A 780 31.56 -12.06 -23.44
C GLU A 780 31.96 -10.58 -23.36
N ASP A 781 33.24 -10.28 -23.53
CA ASP A 781 33.79 -8.91 -23.49
C ASP A 781 33.24 -7.98 -24.60
N SER A 782 32.54 -8.52 -25.60
CA SER A 782 31.90 -7.74 -26.66
C SER A 782 30.43 -7.44 -26.42
N ILE A 783 29.85 -7.99 -25.36
CA ILE A 783 28.48 -7.72 -24.94
C ILE A 783 28.46 -6.39 -24.18
N ASP A 784 27.70 -5.42 -24.71
CA ASP A 784 27.48 -4.17 -24.01
C ASP A 784 26.61 -4.42 -22.77
N MET A 785 27.12 -4.03 -21.61
CA MET A 785 26.45 -4.11 -20.30
C MET A 785 26.44 -2.73 -19.61
N SER A 786 26.64 -1.66 -20.38
CA SER A 786 26.75 -0.29 -19.86
C SER A 786 25.49 0.16 -19.13
N ASP A 787 24.32 -0.13 -19.69
CA ASP A 787 23.00 0.15 -19.11
C ASP A 787 22.77 -0.58 -17.77
N VAL A 788 23.15 -1.87 -17.69
CA VAL A 788 23.03 -2.66 -16.46
C VAL A 788 23.92 -2.08 -15.36
N LEU A 789 25.12 -1.64 -15.70
CA LEU A 789 26.02 -1.02 -14.74
C LEU A 789 25.56 0.40 -14.34
N ASP A 790 24.86 1.12 -15.22
CA ASP A 790 24.23 2.42 -14.89
C ASP A 790 23.06 2.23 -13.91
N ASP A 791 22.24 1.19 -14.13
CA ASP A 791 21.19 0.74 -13.21
C ASP A 791 21.76 0.38 -11.83
N LEU A 792 22.79 -0.46 -11.80
CA LEU A 792 23.48 -0.84 -10.56
C LEU A 792 24.07 0.37 -9.84
N GLN A 793 24.67 1.33 -10.57
CA GLN A 793 25.26 2.53 -9.99
C GLN A 793 24.24 3.38 -9.22
N LYS A 794 22.95 3.29 -9.56
CA LYS A 794 21.88 3.99 -8.84
C LYS A 794 21.35 3.17 -7.67
N LYS A 795 21.22 1.85 -7.86
CA LYS A 795 20.31 1.03 -7.03
C LYS A 795 20.97 -0.07 -6.21
N ALA A 796 22.20 -0.47 -6.51
CA ALA A 796 22.81 -1.63 -5.88
C ALA A 796 22.98 -1.45 -4.36
N ARG A 797 22.73 -2.53 -3.62
CA ARG A 797 22.89 -2.60 -2.16
C ARG A 797 24.34 -2.36 -1.74
N ASP A 798 25.30 -2.72 -2.60
CA ASP A 798 26.73 -2.54 -2.38
C ASP A 798 27.11 -1.09 -2.00
N HIS A 799 26.39 -0.09 -2.52
CA HIS A 799 26.65 1.31 -2.18
C HIS A 799 26.36 1.65 -0.71
N GLY A 800 25.41 0.96 -0.08
CA GLY A 800 25.17 1.03 1.36
C GLY A 800 26.22 0.25 2.17
N ARG A 801 26.93 -0.69 1.54
CA ARG A 801 27.80 -1.66 2.23
C ARG A 801 29.29 -1.34 2.16
N ILE A 802 29.73 -0.31 1.44
CA ILE A 802 31.15 0.12 1.45
C ILE A 802 31.60 0.51 2.86
N PRO A 803 32.87 0.25 3.24
CA PRO A 803 33.35 0.58 4.58
C PRO A 803 33.21 2.06 4.93
N MET A 804 32.89 2.33 6.20
CA MET A 804 32.75 3.66 6.78
C MET A 804 34.06 4.43 6.71
N GLN A 805 33.96 5.74 6.45
CA GLN A 805 35.10 6.63 6.24
C GLN A 805 35.42 7.42 7.52
N TRP A 806 36.23 6.86 8.41
CA TRP A 806 36.59 7.46 9.70
C TRP A 806 37.58 8.60 9.60
N ASP A 807 38.65 8.45 8.81
CA ASP A 807 39.70 9.46 8.66
C ASP A 807 40.36 9.40 7.27
N SER A 808 41.40 10.22 7.06
CA SER A 808 42.13 10.31 5.79
C SER A 808 43.29 9.31 5.67
N SER A 809 43.48 8.40 6.63
CA SER A 809 44.51 7.36 6.56
C SER A 809 44.10 6.25 5.58
N ALA A 810 45.00 5.28 5.35
CA ALA A 810 44.73 4.18 4.44
C ALA A 810 43.39 3.50 4.77
N HIS A 811 42.63 3.17 3.73
CA HIS A 811 41.30 2.56 3.86
C HIS A 811 40.32 3.40 4.70
N GLY A 812 40.47 4.72 4.73
CA GLY A 812 39.56 5.61 5.47
C GLY A 812 39.59 5.40 6.99
N GLY A 813 40.66 4.82 7.54
CA GLY A 813 40.73 4.45 8.97
C GLY A 813 39.78 3.32 9.38
N PHE A 814 39.17 2.62 8.42
CA PHE A 814 38.29 1.47 8.68
C PHE A 814 39.05 0.26 9.21
N THR A 815 40.19 -0.08 8.60
CA THR A 815 41.03 -1.24 8.95
C THR A 815 42.51 -0.92 8.75
N THR A 816 43.39 -1.61 9.48
CA THR A 816 44.83 -1.65 9.20
C THR A 816 45.23 -2.75 8.21
N GLY A 817 44.32 -3.67 7.89
CA GLY A 817 44.50 -4.77 6.96
C GLY A 817 44.00 -4.46 5.55
N SER A 818 43.50 -5.48 4.85
CA SER A 818 42.85 -5.32 3.54
C SER A 818 41.34 -5.38 3.73
N PRO A 819 40.58 -4.33 3.40
CA PRO A 819 39.16 -4.31 3.70
C PRO A 819 38.41 -5.34 2.85
N TRP A 820 37.40 -5.98 3.44
CA TRP A 820 36.58 -6.98 2.78
C TRP A 820 35.87 -6.42 1.55
N MET A 821 35.63 -5.10 1.49
CA MET A 821 35.17 -4.37 0.32
C MET A 821 35.94 -3.05 0.19
N ARG A 822 36.11 -2.54 -1.03
CA ARG A 822 36.86 -1.31 -1.27
C ARG A 822 36.16 -0.10 -0.62
N VAL A 823 36.95 0.76 0.01
CA VAL A 823 36.51 2.05 0.58
C VAL A 823 36.35 3.07 -0.55
N ASN A 824 35.34 3.94 -0.49
CA ASN A 824 35.13 4.95 -1.54
C ASN A 824 36.38 5.83 -1.72
N ASP A 825 36.73 6.16 -2.95
CA ASP A 825 37.98 6.85 -3.28
C ASP A 825 38.03 8.30 -2.73
N ASP A 826 36.90 8.83 -2.26
CA ASP A 826 36.79 10.16 -1.68
C ASP A 826 37.01 10.23 -0.15
N TYR A 827 37.36 9.11 0.50
CA TYR A 827 37.68 9.10 1.94
C TYR A 827 38.76 10.12 2.38
N PRO A 828 39.75 10.53 1.56
CA PRO A 828 40.73 11.53 2.01
C PRO A 828 40.11 12.89 2.34
N THR A 829 38.96 13.23 1.74
CA THR A 829 38.28 14.53 1.91
C THR A 829 36.90 14.40 2.54
N CYS A 830 36.21 13.27 2.35
CA CYS A 830 34.94 12.95 2.97
C CYS A 830 35.15 11.90 4.06
N ASN A 831 35.34 12.31 5.31
CA ASN A 831 35.48 11.38 6.43
C ASN A 831 35.05 12.04 7.74
N VAL A 832 34.82 11.22 8.77
CA VAL A 832 34.39 11.68 10.10
C VAL A 832 35.38 12.69 10.68
N ALA A 833 36.68 12.37 10.72
CA ALA A 833 37.70 13.22 11.32
C ALA A 833 37.74 14.63 10.71
N ALA A 834 37.59 14.74 9.39
CA ALA A 834 37.54 16.02 8.67
C ALA A 834 36.27 16.84 8.97
N GLN A 835 35.17 16.18 9.35
CA GLN A 835 33.88 16.83 9.58
C GLN A 835 33.57 17.15 11.04
N LEU A 836 34.23 16.50 12.01
CA LEU A 836 33.98 16.71 13.44
C LEU A 836 34.26 18.15 13.89
N ASP A 837 35.33 18.77 13.38
CA ASP A 837 35.75 20.13 13.75
C ASP A 837 35.24 21.21 12.77
N ASP A 838 34.56 20.81 11.69
CA ASP A 838 33.97 21.73 10.72
C ASP A 838 32.49 22.01 11.06
N PRO A 839 32.14 23.21 11.56
CA PRO A 839 30.76 23.55 11.92
C PRO A 839 29.80 23.63 10.72
N GLN A 840 30.35 23.66 9.49
CA GLN A 840 29.62 23.65 8.22
C GLN A 840 29.56 22.26 7.58
N SER A 841 30.05 21.22 8.25
CA SER A 841 30.01 19.86 7.72
C SER A 841 28.59 19.27 7.70
N VAL A 842 28.43 18.15 7.00
CA VAL A 842 27.18 17.38 7.01
C VAL A 842 26.97 16.77 8.40
N HIS A 843 28.04 16.30 9.05
CA HIS A 843 27.98 15.76 10.40
C HIS A 843 27.51 16.77 11.44
N ALA A 844 28.11 17.97 11.44
CA ALA A 844 27.71 19.04 12.35
C ALA A 844 26.25 19.47 12.11
N PHE A 845 25.80 19.43 10.86
CA PHE A 845 24.41 19.71 10.52
C PHE A 845 23.45 18.62 11.04
N TRP A 846 23.74 17.34 10.83
CA TRP A 846 22.94 16.23 11.38
C TRP A 846 22.85 16.30 12.91
N THR A 847 23.96 16.57 13.59
CA THR A 847 23.98 16.72 15.06
C THR A 847 22.99 17.80 15.52
N LYS A 848 23.03 18.99 14.88
CA LYS A 848 22.11 20.09 15.17
C LYS A 848 20.66 19.77 14.77
N ALA A 849 20.46 19.06 13.65
CA ALA A 849 19.16 18.68 13.13
C ALA A 849 18.44 17.69 14.06
N LEU A 850 19.17 16.70 14.58
CA LEU A 850 18.65 15.75 15.58
C LEU A 850 18.39 16.43 16.92
N GLN A 851 19.24 17.37 17.34
CA GLN A 851 18.98 18.19 18.52
C GLN A 851 17.69 19.02 18.36
N LEU A 852 17.52 19.74 17.24
CA LEU A 852 16.32 20.51 16.92
C LEU A 852 15.06 19.64 17.00
N ARG A 853 15.11 18.43 16.42
CA ARG A 853 14.01 17.46 16.47
C ARG A 853 13.62 17.12 17.90
N LYS A 854 14.59 16.86 18.78
CA LYS A 854 14.37 16.52 20.20
C LYS A 854 13.81 17.70 21.00
N GLU A 855 14.24 18.92 20.70
CA GLU A 855 13.79 20.15 21.35
C GLU A 855 12.36 20.54 20.96
N HIS A 856 11.91 20.18 19.75
CA HIS A 856 10.61 20.60 19.21
C HIS A 856 9.70 19.41 18.90
N LYS A 857 8.87 19.01 19.87
CA LYS A 857 7.90 17.90 19.75
C LYS A 857 6.94 18.01 18.55
N VAL A 858 6.69 19.21 18.02
CA VAL A 858 5.93 19.41 16.77
C VAL A 858 6.55 18.70 15.56
N LEU A 859 7.87 18.56 15.54
CA LEU A 859 8.60 17.86 14.48
C LEU A 859 8.50 16.33 14.60
N ILE A 860 8.12 15.82 15.78
CA ILE A 860 7.99 14.38 16.06
C ILE A 860 6.52 13.96 15.98
N TYR A 861 5.67 14.59 16.79
CA TYR A 861 4.28 14.18 17.00
C TYR A 861 3.27 14.94 16.15
N GLY A 862 3.66 16.06 15.52
CA GLY A 862 2.71 16.95 14.88
C GLY A 862 2.01 16.36 13.66
N ASP A 863 0.77 16.77 13.45
CA ASP A 863 0.01 16.44 12.24
C ASP A 863 0.70 17.03 11.02
N PHE A 864 0.63 16.33 9.90
CA PHE A 864 1.27 16.71 8.64
C PHE A 864 0.25 17.28 7.65
N ARG A 865 0.59 18.40 7.00
CA ARG A 865 -0.18 18.97 5.89
C ARG A 865 0.75 19.35 4.74
N HIS A 866 0.60 18.67 3.61
CA HIS A 866 1.31 18.99 2.37
C HIS A 866 0.79 20.31 1.78
N LEU A 867 1.70 21.22 1.37
CA LEU A 867 1.36 22.53 0.80
C LEU A 867 1.68 22.64 -0.70
N THR A 868 2.45 21.71 -1.26
CA THR A 868 2.97 21.76 -2.65
C THR A 868 2.79 20.45 -3.43
N PRO A 869 1.59 19.84 -3.48
CA PRO A 869 1.37 18.52 -4.09
C PRO A 869 1.85 18.37 -5.53
N GLU A 870 1.71 19.41 -6.35
CA GLU A 870 2.05 19.36 -7.78
C GLU A 870 3.37 20.06 -8.12
N HIS A 871 4.10 20.59 -7.12
CA HIS A 871 5.27 21.43 -7.39
C HIS A 871 6.51 20.58 -7.68
N GLU A 872 7.12 20.72 -8.85
CA GLU A 872 8.24 19.85 -9.26
C GLU A 872 9.58 20.17 -8.59
N GLN A 873 9.73 21.34 -7.98
CA GLN A 873 11.02 21.81 -7.42
C GLN A 873 11.03 22.07 -5.91
N VAL A 874 9.88 22.29 -5.27
CA VAL A 874 9.78 22.73 -3.87
C VAL A 874 8.85 21.79 -3.15
N PHE A 875 9.31 21.24 -2.04
CA PHE A 875 8.48 20.50 -1.11
C PHE A 875 8.28 21.36 0.14
N ALA A 876 7.04 21.82 0.35
CA ALA A 876 6.66 22.57 1.52
C ALA A 876 5.52 21.88 2.27
N TYR A 877 5.61 21.87 3.60
CA TYR A 877 4.59 21.28 4.46
C TYR A 877 4.53 21.95 5.83
N LYS A 878 3.39 21.79 6.48
CA LYS A 878 3.12 22.30 7.84
C LYS A 878 3.08 21.14 8.83
N ARG A 879 3.61 21.36 10.02
CA ARG A 879 3.43 20.49 11.20
C ARG A 879 2.66 21.22 12.30
N SER A 880 1.76 20.52 12.99
CA SER A 880 0.92 21.08 14.06
C SER A 880 0.86 20.17 15.27
N TYR A 881 1.19 20.66 16.46
CA TYR A 881 1.12 19.88 17.69
C TYR A 881 0.89 20.79 18.90
N LYS A 882 -0.21 20.57 19.64
CA LYS A 882 -0.54 21.29 20.89
C LYS A 882 -0.32 22.82 20.77
N GLY A 883 -0.89 23.44 19.74
CA GLY A 883 -0.77 24.89 19.47
C GLY A 883 0.58 25.36 18.89
N ARG A 884 1.62 24.51 18.87
CA ARG A 884 2.87 24.79 18.13
C ARG A 884 2.67 24.49 16.65
N LEU A 885 3.15 25.39 15.80
CA LEU A 885 3.17 25.19 14.35
C LEU A 885 4.61 25.23 13.84
N ALA A 886 4.89 24.43 12.81
CA ALA A 886 6.10 24.49 12.02
C ALA A 886 5.76 24.61 10.53
N LEU A 887 6.55 25.39 9.80
CA LEU A 887 6.55 25.44 8.34
C LEU A 887 7.93 24.99 7.85
N ILE A 888 7.93 24.00 6.97
CA ILE A 888 9.14 23.45 6.36
C ILE A 888 9.05 23.69 4.87
N MET A 889 10.16 24.16 4.27
CA MET A 889 10.28 24.39 2.83
C MET A 889 11.63 23.92 2.34
N LEU A 890 11.63 23.11 1.28
CA LEU A 890 12.82 22.45 0.76
C LEU A 890 12.85 22.62 -0.76
N ASN A 891 13.91 23.24 -1.29
CA ASN A 891 14.20 23.22 -2.72
C ASN A 891 14.95 21.93 -3.06
N PHE A 892 14.42 21.14 -3.99
CA PHE A 892 15.02 19.86 -4.44
C PHE A 892 15.89 20.01 -5.69
N THR A 893 16.18 21.23 -6.12
CA THR A 893 16.89 21.49 -7.38
C THR A 893 18.18 22.25 -7.19
N ALA A 894 19.08 22.12 -8.17
CA ALA A 894 20.35 22.86 -8.23
C ALA A 894 20.18 24.31 -8.75
N SER A 895 19.00 24.89 -8.62
CA SER A 895 18.68 26.23 -9.12
C SER A 895 17.90 27.01 -8.08
N ASP A 896 18.18 28.31 -8.02
CA ASP A 896 17.42 29.24 -7.17
C ASP A 896 15.98 29.33 -7.68
N ILE A 897 15.03 29.41 -6.76
CA ILE A 897 13.60 29.51 -7.06
C ILE A 897 12.94 30.53 -6.15
N THR A 898 12.05 31.34 -6.72
CA THR A 898 11.10 32.14 -5.95
C THR A 898 9.80 31.37 -5.87
N TYR A 899 9.44 30.92 -4.67
CA TYR A 899 8.19 30.22 -4.41
C TYR A 899 7.18 31.17 -3.76
N HIS A 900 5.96 31.19 -4.29
CA HIS A 900 4.85 31.94 -3.71
C HIS A 900 4.03 31.01 -2.81
N LEU A 901 4.09 31.21 -1.49
CA LEU A 901 3.39 30.40 -0.52
C LEU A 901 1.91 30.84 -0.42
N PRO A 902 0.93 29.98 -0.79
CA PRO A 902 -0.48 30.31 -0.60
C PRO A 902 -0.81 30.48 0.88
N SER A 903 -1.69 31.43 1.21
CA SER A 903 -2.11 31.71 2.59
C SER A 903 -0.93 32.03 3.54
N HIS A 904 0.12 32.69 3.01
CA HIS A 904 1.34 33.07 3.75
C HIS A 904 1.07 33.78 5.10
N GLU A 905 -0.05 34.50 5.20
CA GLU A 905 -0.49 35.18 6.43
C GLU A 905 -0.71 34.23 7.62
N GLU A 906 -1.00 32.93 7.37
CA GLU A 906 -1.07 31.91 8.43
C GLU A 906 0.27 31.69 9.15
N TYR A 907 1.37 32.06 8.51
CA TYR A 907 2.74 31.84 8.98
C TYR A 907 3.43 33.15 9.36
N SER A 908 2.73 34.27 9.25
CA SER A 908 3.24 35.60 9.61
C SER A 908 3.69 35.60 11.07
N GLY A 909 4.93 36.03 11.32
CA GLY A 909 5.51 36.04 12.66
C GLY A 909 6.24 34.76 13.06
N PHE A 910 6.28 33.73 12.22
CA PHE A 910 7.10 32.53 12.50
C PHE A 910 8.58 32.89 12.39
N GLU A 911 9.40 32.32 13.27
CA GLU A 911 10.85 32.52 13.29
C GLU A 911 11.56 31.39 12.55
N LEU A 912 12.49 31.73 11.68
CA LEU A 912 13.45 30.78 11.10
C LEU A 912 14.36 30.23 12.21
N VAL A 913 14.22 28.95 12.53
CA VAL A 913 14.99 28.30 13.60
C VAL A 913 16.08 27.38 13.07
N PHE A 914 15.99 26.95 11.81
CA PHE A 914 16.96 26.03 11.23
C PHE A 914 16.97 26.12 9.70
N GLY A 915 18.17 26.12 9.11
CA GLY A 915 18.39 26.15 7.68
C GLY A 915 19.77 25.62 7.30
N ASN A 916 19.97 25.20 6.05
CA ASN A 916 21.22 24.57 5.60
C ASN A 916 22.24 25.52 4.96
N TYR A 917 21.95 26.82 4.97
CA TYR A 917 22.87 27.88 4.57
C TYR A 917 23.29 28.74 5.78
N SER A 918 24.57 29.12 5.83
CA SER A 918 25.24 29.67 7.02
C SER A 918 24.90 31.12 7.38
N GLU A 919 24.13 31.84 6.56
CA GLU A 919 23.93 33.29 6.66
C GLU A 919 22.62 33.70 7.35
N GLU A 920 21.84 32.75 7.86
CA GLU A 920 20.48 33.00 8.32
C GLU A 920 20.47 33.61 9.73
N GLN A 921 20.34 34.94 9.76
CA GLN A 921 19.89 35.70 10.92
C GLN A 921 18.49 35.23 11.33
N ARG A 922 18.05 35.55 12.56
CA ARG A 922 16.65 35.39 12.96
C ARG A 922 15.75 36.11 11.97
N GLU A 923 15.20 35.37 11.03
CA GLU A 923 14.27 35.85 10.02
C GLU A 923 12.86 35.60 10.53
N ILE A 924 12.06 36.67 10.58
CA ILE A 924 10.64 36.55 10.85
C ILE A 924 9.94 36.44 9.50
N PHE A 925 9.18 35.37 9.33
CA PHE A 925 8.38 35.13 8.15
C PHE A 925 7.33 36.25 8.00
N ASN A 926 7.42 37.02 6.91
CA ASN A 926 6.54 38.16 6.64
C ASN A 926 6.26 38.39 5.14
N ALA A 927 6.58 37.42 4.28
CA ALA A 927 6.53 37.57 2.84
C ALA A 927 5.69 36.47 2.17
N ALA A 928 4.96 36.85 1.13
CA ALA A 928 4.26 35.91 0.26
C ALA A 928 5.21 35.16 -0.68
N GLU A 929 6.29 35.83 -1.09
CA GLU A 929 7.32 35.29 -1.97
C GLU A 929 8.60 35.00 -1.19
N ILE A 930 9.15 33.81 -1.41
CA ILE A 930 10.34 33.35 -0.71
C ILE A 930 11.34 32.88 -1.75
N ALA A 931 12.52 33.51 -1.76
CA ALA A 931 13.65 33.05 -2.54
C ALA A 931 14.34 31.91 -1.79
N LEU A 932 14.34 30.72 -2.39
CA LEU A 932 15.07 29.54 -1.96
C LEU A 932 16.21 29.30 -2.95
N ARG A 933 17.45 29.35 -2.47
CA ARG A 933 18.64 28.97 -3.22
C ARG A 933 18.61 27.50 -3.60
N ALA A 934 19.46 27.12 -4.53
CA ALA A 934 19.69 25.72 -4.91
C ALA A 934 19.87 24.82 -3.67
N TYR A 935 19.04 23.78 -3.54
CA TYR A 935 19.00 22.87 -2.38
C TYR A 935 18.77 23.53 -1.01
N GLU A 936 18.28 24.77 -0.94
CA GLU A 936 17.99 25.43 0.33
C GLU A 936 16.79 24.78 1.03
N GLY A 937 16.98 24.48 2.32
CA GLY A 937 15.93 24.05 3.23
C GLY A 937 15.79 25.04 4.37
N ARG A 938 14.55 25.30 4.80
CA ARG A 938 14.24 26.19 5.92
C ARG A 938 13.14 25.60 6.81
N VAL A 939 13.32 25.72 8.12
CA VAL A 939 12.36 25.35 9.16
C VAL A 939 12.00 26.59 9.97
N TYR A 940 10.74 26.99 9.89
CA TYR A 940 10.17 28.08 10.66
C TYR A 940 9.25 27.55 11.75
N LEU A 941 9.24 28.17 12.93
CA LEU A 941 8.35 27.83 14.04
C LEU A 941 7.53 29.04 14.51
N SER A 942 6.29 28.83 14.96
CA SER A 942 5.50 29.89 15.59
C SER A 942 6.11 30.34 16.92
N ASN A 943 5.99 31.61 17.31
CA ASN A 943 6.34 32.08 18.67
C ASN A 943 5.20 31.68 19.64
N GLN A 944 5.38 30.72 20.56
CA GLN A 944 4.29 30.13 21.38
C GLN A 944 3.76 31.09 22.47
N GLU A 945 2.52 31.03 22.98
CA GLU A 945 1.39 30.08 22.83
C GLU A 945 0.15 30.79 22.24
N ALA A 946 -0.62 30.11 21.39
CA ALA A 946 -1.97 30.54 20.99
C ALA A 946 -3.03 29.67 21.68
#